data_AF-C0QMG7-F1
#
_entry.id   AF-C0QMG7-F1
#
_cell.length_a   1.000
_cell.length_b   1.000
_cell.length_c   1.000
_cell.angle_alpha   90.00
_cell.angle_beta   90.00
_cell.angle_gamma   90.00
#
_symmetry.space_group_name_H-M   'P 1'
#
loop_
_entity.id
_entity.type
_entity.pdbx_description
1 polymer ?
#
loop_
_entity_poly.entity_id
_entity_poly.type
_entity_poly.pdbx_seq_one_letter_code
_entity_poly.pdbx_strand_id
1 'polypeptide(L)'
;MDSIPVQIISDAPQKREADFGFAAYVDTIADLIAFEENQTPLVIGVYGKWGSGKTTLMKSIAHKLDTDEKYQGGTPYRNSKTVWFQAWKYKDEDEILAALIEQIFKAMAKDGFFTGCRAQIEKLTEGINTPKLFTSLIKKITTLDISEFFQDPAYKKFTGFYDVFEDFFTRLIWTYLSWRPQKNQCETHGEKKGVLAVFIDDLDRCPREKIVSVLETLKLFMDQKGCVFIIGADNDIIIKALEKTYHGDAERFMDKIVQVTFNLPKIPTEDFAPFLKKIGNEFGKGIETYLPLVIPAMENNPRNIKRFINDLNLLKGLVANKGIDILPEDLLLWNVIEKGFRPFSLALKEQGGFNTLSAMHEKIDTAREKNIELPAMAEDDSLAIPDSLVSYFREMTLVRIVDSFRPEKKGLKQLVTLARIVETPKKEENRKGQRPGEDKRVLIPAGTFIYQENQTQRLNYDYEMDLYPVTNHRFDRFVKAGGYGKKDFWDDKGWQWRETKHIDQPQYWEDKAYNDPEQPVVGVSWYEADAYARWMTKFRDDGYTCKLPDEVEWERAARGDGGNVYPWGNTFDPDKCNSAESNIGKPSRVSVYPNGVSPYGCYDMAGNVWEWTSSFYDNKENRFFLRGGSFDGGSDYCRCAARSNYYDPGNRSFFIGFRCVRIKR
;
A
#
# COMPACT_ATOMS: atom_id res chain seq x y z
N MET A 1 -27.18 -13.06 -30.56
CA MET A 1 -27.28 -12.94 -29.09
C MET A 1 -27.00 -11.50 -28.77
N ASP A 2 -27.99 -10.81 -28.21
CA ASP A 2 -27.83 -9.40 -27.85
C ASP A 2 -26.80 -9.27 -26.73
N SER A 3 -25.89 -8.31 -26.86
CA SER A 3 -24.85 -8.05 -25.87
C SER A 3 -25.48 -7.69 -24.53
N ILE A 4 -25.10 -8.39 -23.45
CA ILE A 4 -25.55 -8.05 -22.11
C ILE A 4 -24.82 -6.77 -21.66
N PRO A 5 -25.54 -5.69 -21.29
CA PRO A 5 -24.90 -4.49 -20.77
C PRO A 5 -24.17 -4.79 -19.46
N VAL A 6 -22.90 -4.38 -19.37
CA VAL A 6 -22.08 -4.49 -18.14
C VAL A 6 -22.19 -3.19 -17.35
N GLN A 7 -22.71 -3.27 -16.13
CA GLN A 7 -22.85 -2.14 -15.21
C GLN A 7 -21.77 -2.18 -14.13
N ILE A 8 -21.18 -1.03 -13.82
CA ILE A 8 -20.09 -0.88 -12.84
C ILE A 8 -20.50 0.12 -11.75
N ILE A 9 -20.23 -0.24 -10.50
CA ILE A 9 -20.49 0.54 -9.30
C ILE A 9 -19.31 1.46 -9.01
N SER A 10 -19.61 2.73 -8.77
CA SER A 10 -18.60 3.72 -8.39
C SER A 10 -18.00 3.45 -7.00
N ASP A 11 -16.68 3.63 -6.92
CA ASP A 11 -15.90 3.58 -5.69
C ASP A 11 -16.02 4.83 -4.81
N ALA A 12 -16.84 5.81 -5.22
CA ALA A 12 -17.08 7.01 -4.42
C ALA A 12 -17.68 6.65 -3.04
N PRO A 13 -17.36 7.43 -1.98
CA PRO A 13 -17.99 7.30 -0.67
C PRO A 13 -19.52 7.37 -0.77
N GLN A 14 -20.22 6.61 0.08
CA GLN A 14 -21.68 6.65 0.08
C GLN A 14 -22.19 7.98 0.63
N LYS A 15 -23.37 8.40 0.15
CA LYS A 15 -24.00 9.66 0.56
C LYS A 15 -24.89 9.53 1.80
N ARG A 16 -25.20 8.31 2.27
CA ARG A 16 -26.16 8.09 3.36
C ARG A 16 -25.57 7.19 4.44
N GLU A 17 -25.69 7.63 5.69
CA GLU A 17 -25.28 6.94 6.91
C GLU A 17 -26.03 5.62 7.17
N ALA A 18 -27.27 5.52 6.67
CA ALA A 18 -28.14 4.35 6.85
C ALA A 18 -27.63 3.09 6.13
N ASP A 19 -26.76 3.23 5.14
CA ASP A 19 -26.29 2.10 4.33
C ASP A 19 -25.28 1.20 5.09
N PHE A 20 -24.73 1.65 6.22
CA PHE A 20 -23.71 0.91 7.00
C PHE A 20 -23.93 0.95 8.53
N GLY A 21 -25.13 1.27 8.99
CA GLY A 21 -25.44 1.30 10.42
C GLY A 21 -24.72 2.41 11.21
N PHE A 22 -24.22 3.45 10.53
CA PHE A 22 -23.40 4.49 11.19
C PHE A 22 -24.19 5.50 12.01
N ALA A 23 -25.53 5.47 11.99
CA ALA A 23 -26.38 6.50 12.59
C ALA A 23 -26.01 6.81 14.05
N ALA A 24 -25.86 5.78 14.90
CA ALA A 24 -25.50 5.96 16.29
C ALA A 24 -24.12 6.63 16.48
N TYR A 25 -23.14 6.30 15.62
CA TYR A 25 -21.81 6.92 15.65
C TYR A 25 -21.86 8.37 15.17
N VAL A 26 -22.63 8.65 14.12
CA VAL A 26 -22.82 10.00 13.58
C VAL A 26 -23.46 10.88 14.65
N ASP A 27 -24.54 10.42 15.28
CA ASP A 27 -25.25 11.17 16.33
C ASP A 27 -24.34 11.45 17.53
N THR A 28 -23.60 10.44 17.99
CA THR A 28 -22.72 10.57 19.15
C THR A 28 -21.56 11.53 18.90
N ILE A 29 -20.92 11.44 17.72
CA ILE A 29 -19.78 12.31 17.39
C ILE A 29 -20.25 13.74 17.09
N ALA A 30 -21.39 13.91 16.41
CA ALA A 30 -21.98 15.23 16.20
C ALA A 30 -22.34 15.90 17.54
N ASP A 31 -22.91 15.16 18.49
CA ASP A 31 -23.17 15.65 19.85
C ASP A 31 -21.88 16.00 20.59
N LEU A 32 -20.84 15.16 20.50
CA LEU A 32 -19.52 15.44 21.09
C LEU A 32 -18.95 16.78 20.56
N ILE A 33 -19.06 17.03 19.25
CA ILE A 33 -18.58 18.26 18.62
C ILE A 33 -19.39 19.48 19.07
N ALA A 34 -20.72 19.37 19.05
CA ALA A 34 -21.60 20.51 19.21
C ALA A 34 -22.00 20.81 20.66
N PHE A 35 -21.84 19.89 21.61
CA PHE A 35 -22.28 20.10 22.99
C PHE A 35 -21.54 21.26 23.67
N GLU A 36 -22.29 22.21 24.23
CA GLU A 36 -21.73 23.51 24.65
C GLU A 36 -20.80 23.45 25.86
N GLU A 37 -20.86 22.38 26.66
CA GLU A 37 -19.96 22.17 27.80
C GLU A 37 -18.64 21.47 27.43
N ASN A 38 -18.52 20.89 26.23
CA ASN A 38 -17.27 20.24 25.81
C ASN A 38 -16.23 21.30 25.40
N GLN A 39 -15.08 21.37 26.05
CA GLN A 39 -14.09 22.40 25.75
C GLN A 39 -13.51 22.27 24.33
N THR A 40 -13.22 23.41 23.72
CA THR A 40 -12.41 23.50 22.49
C THR A 40 -11.06 24.11 22.84
N PRO A 41 -9.98 23.77 22.12
CA PRO A 41 -9.97 22.89 20.94
C PRO A 41 -10.08 21.40 21.29
N LEU A 42 -10.60 20.62 20.35
CA LEU A 42 -10.71 19.17 20.47
C LEU A 42 -10.26 18.53 19.16
N VAL A 43 -9.50 17.44 19.22
CA VAL A 43 -9.09 16.65 18.07
C VAL A 43 -9.60 15.22 18.23
N ILE A 44 -10.33 14.77 17.21
CA ILE A 44 -10.96 13.45 17.14
C ILE A 44 -10.30 12.67 16.01
N GLY A 45 -9.63 11.57 16.35
CA GLY A 45 -9.07 10.63 15.36
C GLY A 45 -10.11 9.59 14.98
N VAL A 46 -10.46 9.52 13.70
CA VAL A 46 -11.34 8.49 13.13
C VAL A 46 -10.48 7.50 12.35
N TYR A 47 -10.20 6.35 12.96
CA TYR A 47 -9.25 5.38 12.45
C TYR A 47 -9.89 4.15 11.85
N GLY A 48 -9.22 3.53 10.89
CA GLY A 48 -9.63 2.27 10.30
C GLY A 48 -8.89 2.00 9.00
N LYS A 49 -8.95 0.74 8.52
CA LYS A 49 -8.28 0.33 7.29
C LYS A 49 -8.78 1.09 6.06
N TRP A 50 -8.01 1.03 4.98
CA TRP A 50 -8.45 1.59 3.70
C TRP A 50 -9.77 0.98 3.21
N GLY A 51 -10.70 1.82 2.76
CA GLY A 51 -12.02 1.38 2.27
C GLY A 51 -13.05 1.01 3.36
N SER A 52 -12.71 1.11 4.66
CA SER A 52 -13.61 0.75 5.77
C SER A 52 -14.84 1.65 5.93
N GLY A 53 -14.82 2.87 5.37
CA GLY A 53 -15.95 3.80 5.45
C GLY A 53 -15.68 5.10 6.21
N LYS A 54 -14.45 5.38 6.66
CA LYS A 54 -14.07 6.61 7.39
C LYS A 54 -14.61 7.90 6.77
N THR A 55 -14.31 8.12 5.48
CA THR A 55 -14.78 9.29 4.72
C THR A 55 -16.32 9.36 4.68
N THR A 56 -17.02 8.22 4.59
CA THR A 56 -18.49 8.18 4.60
C THR A 56 -19.03 8.61 5.97
N LEU A 57 -18.45 8.11 7.06
CA LEU A 57 -18.82 8.50 8.43
C LEU A 57 -18.59 10.00 8.63
N MET A 58 -17.40 10.51 8.33
CA MET A 58 -17.04 11.92 8.49
C MET A 58 -17.93 12.85 7.66
N LYS A 59 -18.24 12.49 6.40
CA LYS A 59 -19.19 13.27 5.58
C LYS A 59 -20.59 13.27 6.15
N SER A 60 -21.01 12.18 6.78
CA SER A 60 -22.33 12.09 7.42
C SER A 60 -22.40 12.98 8.66
N ILE A 61 -21.33 12.99 9.49
CA ILE A 61 -21.19 13.93 10.62
C ILE A 61 -21.23 15.38 10.12
N ALA A 62 -20.43 15.71 9.11
CA ALA A 62 -20.40 17.06 8.55
C ALA A 62 -21.77 17.50 8.04
N HIS A 63 -22.43 16.64 7.25
CA HIS A 63 -23.76 16.90 6.74
C HIS A 63 -24.78 17.12 7.85
N LYS A 64 -24.74 16.30 8.92
CA LYS A 64 -25.65 16.43 10.05
C LYS A 64 -25.45 17.75 10.78
N LEU A 65 -24.19 18.13 11.07
CA LEU A 65 -23.85 19.41 11.71
C LEU A 65 -24.33 20.62 10.89
N ASP A 66 -24.25 20.56 9.56
CA ASP A 66 -24.64 21.67 8.69
C ASP A 66 -26.16 21.76 8.43
N THR A 67 -26.92 20.68 8.58
CA THR A 67 -28.33 20.62 8.13
C THR A 67 -29.36 20.38 9.21
N ASP A 68 -28.99 19.76 10.33
CA ASP A 68 -29.89 19.51 11.44
C ASP A 68 -30.08 20.78 12.27
N GLU A 69 -31.33 21.22 12.46
CA GLU A 69 -31.68 22.40 13.24
C GLU A 69 -31.12 22.34 14.67
N LYS A 70 -30.95 21.13 15.21
CA LYS A 70 -30.33 20.87 16.52
C LYS A 70 -28.98 21.56 16.67
N TYR A 71 -28.19 21.68 15.61
CA TYR A 71 -26.83 22.23 15.64
C TYR A 71 -26.74 23.66 15.07
N GLN A 72 -27.87 24.34 14.86
CA GLN A 72 -27.91 25.70 14.32
C GLN A 72 -27.97 26.80 15.40
N GLY A 73 -27.69 26.45 16.67
CA GLY A 73 -27.43 27.40 17.77
C GLY A 73 -28.53 27.53 18.82
N GLY A 74 -28.81 26.45 19.54
CA GLY A 74 -29.73 26.42 20.69
C GLY A 74 -29.22 25.53 21.82
N THR A 75 -29.39 25.94 23.08
CA THR A 75 -28.92 25.19 24.26
C THR A 75 -29.55 23.78 24.28
N PRO A 76 -28.76 22.71 24.49
CA PRO A 76 -27.35 22.70 24.94
C PRO A 76 -26.30 22.58 23.82
N TYR A 77 -26.65 22.85 22.56
CA TYR A 77 -25.77 22.67 21.41
C TYR A 77 -25.35 24.00 20.75
N ARG A 78 -24.07 24.08 20.40
CA ARG A 78 -23.43 25.19 19.71
C ARG A 78 -23.90 25.28 18.27
N ASN A 79 -23.88 26.49 17.75
CA ASN A 79 -23.96 26.71 16.31
C ASN A 79 -22.74 26.07 15.62
N SER A 80 -22.97 25.10 14.75
CA SER A 80 -21.91 24.32 14.11
C SER A 80 -21.75 24.72 12.65
N LYS A 81 -20.50 24.87 12.22
CA LYS A 81 -20.15 25.03 10.80
C LYS A 81 -19.03 24.07 10.44
N THR A 82 -19.03 23.55 9.23
CA THR A 82 -18.03 22.56 8.82
C THR A 82 -17.10 23.07 7.72
N VAL A 83 -15.88 22.55 7.72
CA VAL A 83 -14.87 22.74 6.66
C VAL A 83 -14.27 21.40 6.32
N TRP A 84 -14.06 21.13 5.03
CA TRP A 84 -13.45 19.89 4.56
C TRP A 84 -12.09 20.14 3.92
N PHE A 85 -11.06 19.45 4.40
CA PHE A 85 -9.69 19.51 3.93
C PHE A 85 -9.21 18.11 3.51
N GLN A 86 -8.79 17.98 2.25
CA GLN A 86 -8.24 16.71 1.71
C GLN A 86 -6.72 16.82 1.62
N ALA A 87 -6.01 16.23 2.58
CA ALA A 87 -4.58 16.44 2.75
C ALA A 87 -3.77 16.03 1.51
N TRP A 88 -4.11 14.91 0.84
CA TRP A 88 -3.45 14.47 -0.40
C TRP A 88 -3.38 15.58 -1.45
N LYS A 89 -4.45 16.36 -1.64
CA LYS A 89 -4.55 17.32 -2.76
C LYS A 89 -3.47 18.39 -2.74
N TYR A 90 -2.84 18.57 -1.58
CA TYR A 90 -1.84 19.60 -1.30
C TYR A 90 -0.45 19.00 -1.05
N LYS A 91 -0.22 17.75 -1.51
CA LYS A 91 1.06 17.04 -1.33
C LYS A 91 2.26 17.79 -1.92
N ASP A 92 2.04 18.58 -2.97
CA ASP A 92 3.07 19.30 -3.72
C ASP A 92 3.20 20.78 -3.29
N GLU A 93 2.38 21.26 -2.35
CA GLU A 93 2.47 22.65 -1.87
C GLU A 93 3.51 22.80 -0.75
N ASP A 94 4.33 23.84 -0.82
CA ASP A 94 5.39 24.12 0.16
C ASP A 94 4.83 24.43 1.57
N GLU A 95 3.58 24.91 1.67
CA GLU A 95 2.96 25.33 2.94
C GLU A 95 1.52 24.82 3.12
N ILE A 96 1.39 23.65 3.77
CA ILE A 96 0.09 23.02 4.07
C ILE A 96 -0.82 23.93 4.91
N LEU A 97 -0.24 24.75 5.80
CA LEU A 97 -1.01 25.66 6.65
C LEU A 97 -1.83 26.65 5.81
N ALA A 98 -1.19 27.21 4.77
CA ALA A 98 -1.83 28.15 3.86
C ALA A 98 -3.00 27.47 3.13
N ALA A 99 -2.81 26.24 2.65
CA ALA A 99 -3.85 25.45 2.01
C ALA A 99 -5.06 25.20 2.93
N LEU A 100 -4.81 24.87 4.20
CA LEU A 100 -5.87 24.64 5.19
C LEU A 100 -6.68 25.92 5.45
N ILE A 101 -5.99 27.04 5.69
CA ILE A 101 -6.62 28.35 5.90
C ILE A 101 -7.40 28.78 4.66
N GLU A 102 -6.88 28.49 3.46
CA GLU A 102 -7.56 28.79 2.20
C GLU A 102 -8.88 28.00 2.10
N GLN A 103 -8.90 26.73 2.50
CA GLN A 103 -10.15 25.95 2.54
C GLN A 103 -11.15 26.50 3.55
N ILE A 104 -10.69 26.97 4.71
CA ILE A 104 -11.55 27.63 5.70
C ILE A 104 -12.16 28.91 5.11
N PHE A 105 -11.36 29.74 4.45
CA PHE A 105 -11.86 30.96 3.81
C PHE A 105 -12.78 30.67 2.62
N LYS A 106 -12.51 29.64 1.82
CA LYS A 106 -13.43 29.20 0.75
C LYS A 106 -14.77 28.77 1.32
N ALA A 107 -14.81 28.09 2.47
CA ALA A 107 -16.04 27.75 3.16
C ALA A 107 -16.79 29.01 3.65
N MET A 108 -16.08 29.93 4.32
CA MET A 108 -16.64 31.22 4.75
C MET A 108 -17.20 32.04 3.58
N ALA A 109 -16.49 32.09 2.46
CA ALA A 109 -16.90 32.80 1.25
C ALA A 109 -18.14 32.16 0.61
N LYS A 110 -18.20 30.82 0.58
CA LYS A 110 -19.37 30.08 0.09
C LYS A 110 -20.63 30.39 0.89
N ASP A 111 -20.49 30.61 2.20
CA ASP A 111 -21.57 31.06 3.07
C ASP A 111 -21.97 32.53 2.85
N GLY A 112 -21.17 33.31 2.11
CA GLY A 112 -21.37 34.75 1.90
C GLY A 112 -20.85 35.63 3.04
N PHE A 113 -20.00 35.09 3.92
CA PHE A 113 -19.56 35.79 5.14
C PHE A 113 -18.80 37.09 4.85
N PHE A 114 -17.83 37.05 3.92
CA PHE A 114 -16.98 38.21 3.64
C PHE A 114 -17.75 39.38 3.02
N THR A 115 -18.82 39.10 2.26
CA THR A 115 -19.70 40.12 1.70
C THR A 115 -20.71 40.62 2.71
N GLY A 116 -21.30 39.73 3.53
CA GLY A 116 -22.31 40.08 4.54
C GLY A 116 -21.76 40.80 5.77
N CYS A 117 -20.52 40.54 6.16
CA CYS A 117 -19.90 41.07 7.38
C CYS A 117 -18.67 41.96 7.17
N ARG A 118 -18.52 42.55 5.97
CA ARG A 118 -17.35 43.34 5.59
C ARG A 118 -16.95 44.40 6.62
N ALA A 119 -17.90 45.18 7.12
CA ALA A 119 -17.64 46.24 8.09
C ALA A 119 -17.13 45.71 9.45
N GLN A 120 -17.61 44.55 9.89
CA GLN A 120 -17.11 43.90 11.11
C GLN A 120 -15.70 43.34 10.91
N ILE A 121 -15.43 42.73 9.75
CA ILE A 121 -14.11 42.18 9.40
C ILE A 121 -13.06 43.28 9.31
N GLU A 122 -13.40 44.45 8.73
CA GLU A 122 -12.52 45.63 8.68
C GLU A 122 -12.17 46.10 10.10
N LYS A 123 -13.13 46.10 11.04
CA LYS A 123 -12.90 46.45 12.46
C LYS A 123 -12.00 45.47 13.21
N LEU A 124 -11.89 44.21 12.77
CA LEU A 124 -10.98 43.24 13.41
C LEU A 124 -9.51 43.66 13.31
N THR A 125 -9.18 44.57 12.39
CA THR A 125 -7.83 45.11 12.21
C THR A 125 -7.54 46.33 13.08
N GLU A 126 -8.56 46.91 13.71
CA GLU A 126 -8.40 48.05 14.61
C GLU A 126 -7.69 47.60 15.90
N GLY A 127 -6.53 48.20 16.19
CA GLY A 127 -5.72 47.88 17.37
C GLY A 127 -4.59 46.87 17.16
N ILE A 128 -4.45 46.31 15.95
CA ILE A 128 -3.29 45.51 15.58
C ILE A 128 -2.13 46.44 15.19
N ASN A 129 -0.92 46.24 15.72
CA ASN A 129 0.24 47.13 15.52
C ASN A 129 0.81 47.10 14.07
N THR A 130 0.16 46.37 13.16
CA THR A 130 0.50 46.24 11.73
C THR A 130 -0.75 46.35 10.81
N PRO A 131 -1.57 47.42 10.90
CA PRO A 131 -2.88 47.46 10.21
C PRO A 131 -2.78 47.29 8.69
N LYS A 132 -1.75 47.87 8.05
CA LYS A 132 -1.53 47.79 6.60
C LYS A 132 -1.35 46.35 6.10
N LEU A 133 -0.70 45.51 6.91
CA LEU A 133 -0.51 44.09 6.62
C LEU A 133 -1.85 43.36 6.57
N PHE A 134 -2.68 43.58 7.59
CA PHE A 134 -3.99 42.93 7.70
C PHE A 134 -5.03 43.52 6.74
N THR A 135 -4.95 44.80 6.39
CA THR A 135 -5.76 45.37 5.31
C THR A 135 -5.43 44.70 3.97
N SER A 136 -4.15 44.44 3.70
CA SER A 136 -3.70 43.68 2.52
C SER A 136 -4.22 42.24 2.56
N LEU A 137 -4.11 41.58 3.71
CA LEU A 137 -4.64 40.24 3.93
C LEU A 137 -6.16 40.19 3.71
N ILE A 138 -6.95 41.07 4.34
CA ILE A 138 -8.41 41.13 4.15
C ILE A 138 -8.75 41.31 2.68
N LYS A 139 -8.04 42.19 1.96
CA LYS A 139 -8.25 42.38 0.52
C LYS A 139 -7.98 41.09 -0.25
N LYS A 140 -6.87 40.40 0.04
CA LYS A 140 -6.53 39.11 -0.58
C LYS A 140 -7.50 37.99 -0.21
N ILE A 141 -8.02 37.98 1.02
CA ILE A 141 -9.07 37.04 1.48
C ILE A 141 -10.36 37.25 0.69
N THR A 142 -10.77 38.50 0.46
CA THR A 142 -11.95 38.79 -0.38
C THR A 142 -11.78 38.36 -1.83
N THR A 143 -10.55 38.24 -2.32
CA THR A 143 -10.22 37.69 -3.64
C THR A 143 -9.79 36.22 -3.61
N LEU A 144 -9.82 35.56 -2.43
CA LEU A 144 -9.43 34.17 -2.19
C LEU A 144 -7.99 33.80 -2.62
N ASP A 145 -7.06 34.75 -2.64
CA ASP A 145 -5.66 34.52 -3.05
C ASP A 145 -4.70 34.74 -1.86
N ILE A 146 -4.78 33.84 -0.88
CA ILE A 146 -4.00 33.95 0.36
C ILE A 146 -2.66 33.23 0.31
N SER A 147 -2.46 32.30 -0.64
CA SER A 147 -1.20 31.55 -0.74
C SER A 147 -0.04 32.50 -1.05
N GLU A 148 -0.25 33.50 -1.92
CA GLU A 148 0.73 34.56 -2.14
C GLU A 148 1.06 35.36 -0.88
N PHE A 149 0.13 35.49 0.06
CA PHE A 149 0.37 36.20 1.31
C PHE A 149 1.33 35.41 2.22
N PHE A 150 1.12 34.10 2.39
CA PHE A 150 2.01 33.29 3.21
C PHE A 150 3.40 33.09 2.58
N GLN A 151 3.49 33.11 1.25
CA GLN A 151 4.74 32.98 0.51
C GLN A 151 5.59 34.26 0.51
N ASP A 152 5.03 35.43 0.82
CA ASP A 152 5.75 36.71 0.77
C ASP A 152 6.84 36.77 1.86
N PRO A 153 8.14 36.82 1.47
CA PRO A 153 9.25 36.85 2.41
C PRO A 153 9.25 38.08 3.33
N ALA A 154 8.52 39.14 2.96
CA ALA A 154 8.40 40.35 3.77
C ALA A 154 7.67 40.10 5.10
N TYR A 155 6.75 39.13 5.15
CA TYR A 155 5.94 38.87 6.34
C TYR A 155 6.57 37.82 7.26
N LYS A 156 7.33 36.87 6.71
CA LYS A 156 8.14 35.91 7.49
C LYS A 156 9.25 36.56 8.32
N LYS A 157 9.66 37.78 7.97
CA LYS A 157 10.67 38.56 8.71
C LYS A 157 10.12 39.33 9.91
N PHE A 158 8.80 39.36 10.10
CA PHE A 158 8.19 40.05 11.23
C PHE A 158 8.21 39.13 12.47
N THR A 159 9.04 39.44 13.46
CA THR A 159 9.03 38.75 14.75
C THR A 159 7.67 38.93 15.42
N GLY A 160 6.98 37.84 15.76
CA GLY A 160 5.65 37.84 16.37
C GLY A 160 4.48 37.86 15.36
N PHE A 161 4.72 37.67 14.06
CA PHE A 161 3.64 37.59 13.06
C PHE A 161 2.60 36.51 13.38
N TYR A 162 3.04 35.33 13.84
CA TYR A 162 2.14 34.22 14.17
C TYR A 162 1.19 34.57 15.32
N ASP A 163 1.69 35.17 16.41
CA ASP A 163 0.84 35.55 17.55
C ASP A 163 -0.25 36.58 17.14
N VAL A 164 0.13 37.52 16.27
CA VAL A 164 -0.79 38.55 15.77
C VAL A 164 -1.78 37.96 14.77
N PHE A 165 -1.34 37.04 13.91
CA PHE A 165 -2.20 36.32 12.98
C PHE A 165 -3.20 35.42 13.74
N GLU A 166 -2.75 34.72 14.78
CA GLU A 166 -3.57 33.86 15.62
C GLU A 166 -4.69 34.65 16.31
N ASP A 167 -4.39 35.83 16.89
CA ASP A 167 -5.40 36.72 17.47
C ASP A 167 -6.43 37.20 16.43
N PHE A 168 -5.95 37.67 15.26
CA PHE A 168 -6.84 38.07 14.16
C PHE A 168 -7.74 36.91 13.70
N PHE A 169 -7.13 35.74 13.46
CA PHE A 169 -7.81 34.56 12.95
C PHE A 169 -8.82 34.01 13.96
N THR A 170 -8.48 34.03 15.25
CA THR A 170 -9.40 33.72 16.35
C THR A 170 -10.62 34.61 16.32
N ARG A 171 -10.44 35.94 16.24
CA ARG A 171 -11.55 36.89 16.17
C ARG A 171 -12.40 36.69 14.91
N LEU A 172 -11.76 36.37 13.79
CA LEU A 172 -12.42 36.09 12.52
C LEU A 172 -13.32 34.85 12.61
N ILE A 173 -12.81 33.75 13.19
CA ILE A 173 -13.60 32.54 13.43
C ILE A 173 -14.80 32.84 14.32
N TRP A 174 -14.60 33.54 15.45
CA TRP A 174 -15.73 33.89 16.33
C TRP A 174 -16.77 34.75 15.62
N THR A 175 -16.33 35.70 14.81
CA THR A 175 -17.23 36.54 14.00
C THR A 175 -18.01 35.68 13.00
N TYR A 176 -17.36 34.71 12.36
CA TYR A 176 -17.99 33.79 11.43
C TYR A 176 -19.01 32.85 12.10
N LEU A 177 -18.68 32.32 13.27
CA LEU A 177 -19.55 31.42 14.03
C LEU A 177 -20.77 32.14 14.63
N SER A 178 -20.62 33.41 14.97
CA SER A 178 -21.69 34.28 15.44
C SER A 178 -22.53 34.91 14.33
N TRP A 179 -22.10 34.79 13.07
CA TRP A 179 -22.74 35.47 11.95
C TRP A 179 -24.02 34.75 11.50
N ARG A 180 -25.10 35.52 11.39
CA ARG A 180 -26.39 35.06 10.85
C ARG A 180 -26.72 35.78 9.54
N PRO A 181 -26.80 35.06 8.40
CA PRO A 181 -27.07 35.68 7.09
C PRO A 181 -28.39 36.48 7.06
N GLN A 182 -29.42 36.01 7.78
CA GLN A 182 -30.75 36.61 7.77
C GLN A 182 -30.83 37.96 8.51
N LYS A 183 -29.99 38.19 9.51
CA LYS A 183 -30.01 39.44 10.32
C LYS A 183 -28.87 40.40 9.96
N ASN A 184 -27.89 39.95 9.16
CA ASN A 184 -26.66 40.68 8.84
C ASN A 184 -25.95 41.26 10.09
N GLN A 185 -26.07 40.57 11.22
CA GLN A 185 -25.53 40.94 12.52
C GLN A 185 -24.74 39.75 13.09
N CYS A 186 -23.69 40.08 13.86
CA CYS A 186 -22.94 39.11 14.66
C CYS A 186 -23.45 39.21 16.11
N GLU A 187 -23.94 38.12 16.68
CA GLU A 187 -24.32 38.05 18.10
C GLU A 187 -23.10 37.66 18.97
N THR A 188 -23.19 37.86 20.29
CA THR A 188 -22.06 37.85 21.25
C THR A 188 -21.06 36.69 21.11
N HIS A 189 -19.78 37.02 21.31
CA HIS A 189 -18.62 36.12 21.28
C HIS A 189 -18.57 35.16 22.47
N GLY A 190 -18.27 33.88 22.23
CA GLY A 190 -17.93 32.95 23.31
C GLY A 190 -17.90 31.48 22.87
N GLU A 191 -17.02 30.70 23.49
CA GLU A 191 -16.81 29.27 23.21
C GLU A 191 -18.06 28.41 23.36
N LYS A 192 -19.04 28.85 24.15
CA LYS A 192 -20.31 28.14 24.32
C LYS A 192 -21.32 28.37 23.20
N LYS A 193 -21.07 29.28 22.25
CA LYS A 193 -22.07 29.68 21.25
C LYS A 193 -21.83 29.13 19.85
N GLY A 194 -20.61 28.75 19.50
CA GLY A 194 -20.33 28.22 18.17
C GLY A 194 -19.09 27.33 18.12
N VAL A 195 -19.03 26.48 17.09
CA VAL A 195 -17.92 25.59 16.80
C VAL A 195 -17.68 25.44 15.29
N LEU A 196 -16.41 25.50 14.90
CA LEU A 196 -15.95 25.20 13.54
C LEU A 196 -15.37 23.79 13.51
N ALA A 197 -16.08 22.84 12.90
CA ALA A 197 -15.62 21.47 12.72
C ALA A 197 -14.79 21.34 11.43
N VAL A 198 -13.48 21.07 11.57
CA VAL A 198 -12.53 20.95 10.47
C VAL A 198 -12.22 19.47 10.21
N PHE A 199 -12.74 18.93 9.12
CA PHE A 199 -12.53 17.55 8.71
C PHE A 199 -11.28 17.43 7.84
N ILE A 200 -10.35 16.57 8.24
CA ILE A 200 -9.08 16.30 7.58
C ILE A 200 -9.10 14.85 7.12
N ASP A 201 -9.14 14.63 5.81
CA ASP A 201 -9.27 13.30 5.20
C ASP A 201 -8.08 12.98 4.29
N ASP A 202 -7.90 11.68 4.01
CA ASP A 202 -6.86 11.13 3.15
C ASP A 202 -5.43 11.53 3.56
N LEU A 203 -5.17 11.67 4.87
CA LEU A 203 -3.82 11.93 5.40
C LEU A 203 -2.90 10.72 5.22
N ASP A 204 -3.42 9.51 5.44
CA ASP A 204 -2.78 8.20 5.19
C ASP A 204 -2.39 7.96 3.73
N ARG A 205 -2.76 8.90 2.87
CA ARG A 205 -2.63 8.86 1.44
C ARG A 205 -1.53 9.82 0.94
N CYS A 206 -0.94 10.60 1.84
CA CYS A 206 0.20 11.48 1.60
C CYS A 206 1.54 10.73 1.68
N PRO A 207 2.61 11.25 1.06
CA PRO A 207 3.98 10.81 1.34
C PRO A 207 4.31 10.94 2.84
N ARG A 208 5.19 10.06 3.35
CA ARG A 208 5.47 9.97 4.81
C ARG A 208 6.00 11.28 5.39
N GLU A 209 6.96 11.92 4.72
CA GLU A 209 7.52 13.22 5.13
C GLU A 209 6.43 14.29 5.22
N LYS A 210 5.43 14.19 4.33
CA LYS A 210 4.29 15.10 4.30
C LYS A 210 3.30 14.81 5.43
N ILE A 211 3.07 13.55 5.80
CA ILE A 211 2.25 13.20 6.97
C ILE A 211 2.79 13.87 8.23
N VAL A 212 4.11 13.75 8.46
CA VAL A 212 4.78 14.38 9.61
C VAL A 212 4.61 15.88 9.57
N SER A 213 4.92 16.51 8.44
CA SER A 213 4.77 17.97 8.25
C SER A 213 3.31 18.44 8.45
N VAL A 214 2.31 17.70 7.96
CA VAL A 214 0.89 18.01 8.19
C VAL A 214 0.59 17.94 9.69
N LEU A 215 0.97 16.88 10.39
CA LEU A 215 0.67 16.73 11.83
C LEU A 215 1.38 17.78 12.70
N GLU A 216 2.64 18.11 12.38
CA GLU A 216 3.38 19.20 13.03
C GLU A 216 2.75 20.57 12.76
N THR A 217 2.31 20.81 11.52
CA THR A 217 1.60 22.04 11.15
C THR A 217 0.24 22.13 11.84
N LEU A 218 -0.50 21.02 11.85
CA LEU A 218 -1.75 20.94 12.57
C LEU A 218 -1.53 21.21 14.05
N LYS A 219 -0.44 20.73 14.65
CA LYS A 219 -0.17 20.98 16.09
C LYS A 219 -0.13 22.48 16.40
N LEU A 220 0.39 23.30 15.50
CA LEU A 220 0.40 24.76 15.64
C LEU A 220 -1.00 25.39 15.53
N PHE A 221 -1.93 24.70 14.86
CA PHE A 221 -3.29 25.20 14.58
C PHE A 221 -4.36 24.54 15.47
N MET A 222 -4.06 23.39 16.06
CA MET A 222 -4.97 22.61 16.89
C MET A 222 -5.18 23.23 18.27
N ASP A 223 -4.45 24.28 18.65
CA ASP A 223 -4.70 25.07 19.85
C ASP A 223 -5.80 26.15 19.66
N GLN A 224 -6.39 26.23 18.46
CA GLN A 224 -7.39 27.23 18.09
C GLN A 224 -8.74 27.01 18.81
N LYS A 225 -9.04 27.89 19.77
CA LYS A 225 -10.35 27.95 20.44
C LYS A 225 -11.48 28.14 19.44
N GLY A 226 -12.59 27.44 19.65
CA GLY A 226 -13.74 27.41 18.75
C GLY A 226 -13.62 26.41 17.60
N CYS A 227 -12.53 25.66 17.50
CA CYS A 227 -12.35 24.62 16.49
C CYS A 227 -12.42 23.21 17.09
N VAL A 228 -12.95 22.28 16.31
CA VAL A 228 -12.82 20.84 16.52
C VAL A 228 -12.25 20.21 15.25
N PHE A 229 -11.18 19.44 15.37
CA PHE A 229 -10.53 18.80 14.24
C PHE A 229 -10.90 17.32 14.21
N ILE A 230 -11.29 16.82 13.03
CA ILE A 230 -11.63 15.41 12.83
C ILE A 230 -10.67 14.85 11.80
N ILE A 231 -9.79 13.95 12.21
CA ILE A 231 -8.74 13.37 11.36
C ILE A 231 -9.13 11.95 10.97
N GLY A 232 -9.47 11.74 9.71
CA GLY A 232 -9.69 10.42 9.14
C GLY A 232 -8.41 9.84 8.55
N ALA A 233 -7.91 8.74 9.11
CA ALA A 233 -6.68 8.10 8.63
C ALA A 233 -6.63 6.60 8.94
N ASP A 234 -5.69 5.89 8.33
CA ASP A 234 -5.26 4.57 8.78
C ASP A 234 -4.16 4.77 9.84
N ASN A 235 -4.45 4.41 11.10
CA ASN A 235 -3.55 4.69 12.22
C ASN A 235 -2.18 4.01 12.05
N ASP A 236 -2.15 2.80 11.50
CA ASP A 236 -0.91 2.05 11.31
C ASP A 236 0.01 2.76 10.30
N ILE A 237 -0.57 3.39 9.27
CA ILE A 237 0.18 4.17 8.28
C ILE A 237 0.74 5.45 8.92
N ILE A 238 -0.06 6.13 9.76
CA ILE A 238 0.37 7.35 10.45
C ILE A 238 1.49 7.06 11.44
N ILE A 239 1.35 6.04 12.29
CA ILE A 239 2.37 5.64 13.27
C ILE A 239 3.68 5.26 12.56
N LYS A 240 3.63 4.42 11.51
CA LYS A 240 4.81 4.06 10.71
C LYS A 240 5.49 5.28 10.08
N ALA A 241 4.73 6.29 9.66
CA ALA A 241 5.31 7.52 9.11
C ALA A 241 6.03 8.33 10.19
N LEU A 242 5.48 8.39 11.41
CA LEU A 242 6.04 9.12 12.54
C LEU A 242 7.25 8.43 13.19
N GLU A 243 7.30 7.10 13.20
CA GLU A 243 8.39 6.32 13.82
C GLU A 243 9.78 6.68 13.28
N LYS A 244 9.86 7.02 11.98
CA LYS A 244 11.12 7.43 11.35
C LYS A 244 11.65 8.78 11.88
N THR A 245 10.75 9.67 12.30
CA THR A 245 11.09 11.02 12.82
C THR A 245 11.22 11.03 14.34
N TYR A 246 10.36 10.28 15.04
CA TYR A 246 10.22 10.33 16.50
C TYR A 246 10.75 9.07 17.23
N HIS A 247 11.38 8.12 16.52
CA HIS A 247 12.17 6.99 17.06
C HIS A 247 11.59 6.30 18.32
N GLY A 248 10.35 5.83 18.23
CA GLY A 248 9.67 5.12 19.33
C GLY A 248 8.73 5.98 20.18
N ASP A 249 8.71 7.30 19.99
CA ASP A 249 7.74 8.22 20.62
C ASP A 249 6.55 8.57 19.70
N ALA A 250 6.35 7.83 18.59
CA ALA A 250 5.29 8.09 17.60
C ALA A 250 3.88 8.02 18.21
N GLU A 251 3.59 7.00 19.02
CA GLU A 251 2.30 6.87 19.73
C GLU A 251 2.10 8.03 20.70
N ARG A 252 3.13 8.38 21.47
CA ARG A 252 3.08 9.53 22.40
C ARG A 252 2.88 10.86 21.68
N PHE A 253 3.41 11.01 20.47
CA PHE A 253 3.15 12.18 19.64
C PHE A 253 1.69 12.24 19.22
N MET A 254 1.11 11.12 18.80
CA MET A 254 -0.31 11.04 18.46
C MET A 254 -1.21 11.27 19.68
N ASP A 255 -0.88 10.72 20.86
CA ASP A 255 -1.63 10.95 22.10
C ASP A 255 -1.65 12.43 22.53
N LYS A 256 -0.58 13.17 22.21
CA LYS A 256 -0.51 14.62 22.46
C LYS A 256 -1.37 15.43 21.48
N ILE A 257 -1.67 14.89 20.32
CA ILE A 257 -2.41 15.55 19.26
C ILE A 257 -3.90 15.19 19.32
N VAL A 258 -4.21 13.90 19.45
CA VAL A 258 -5.56 13.35 19.38
C VAL A 258 -6.07 13.05 20.77
N GLN A 259 -7.05 13.82 21.24
CA GLN A 259 -7.63 13.64 22.57
C GLN A 259 -8.73 12.58 22.59
N VAL A 260 -9.43 12.35 21.48
CA VAL A 260 -10.48 11.33 21.36
C VAL A 260 -10.20 10.44 20.16
N THR A 261 -10.10 9.14 20.39
CA THR A 261 -9.89 8.15 19.33
C THR A 261 -11.17 7.34 19.11
N PHE A 262 -11.58 7.24 17.84
CA PHE A 262 -12.68 6.40 17.40
C PHE A 262 -12.17 5.44 16.32
N ASN A 263 -11.97 4.18 16.72
CA ASN A 263 -11.64 3.10 15.80
C ASN A 263 -12.93 2.62 15.14
N LEU A 264 -13.09 2.88 13.84
CA LEU A 264 -14.26 2.48 13.08
C LEU A 264 -14.38 0.95 13.10
N PRO A 265 -15.45 0.39 13.71
CA PRO A 265 -15.63 -1.04 13.77
C PRO A 265 -15.90 -1.61 12.37
N LYS A 266 -15.63 -2.92 12.20
CA LYS A 266 -16.07 -3.64 11.01
C LYS A 266 -17.60 -3.57 10.92
N ILE A 267 -18.12 -3.34 9.72
CA ILE A 267 -19.56 -3.29 9.49
C ILE A 267 -20.12 -4.72 9.65
N PRO A 268 -21.12 -4.93 10.52
CA PRO A 268 -21.76 -6.23 10.66
C PRO A 268 -22.36 -6.73 9.35
N THR A 269 -22.42 -8.04 9.17
CA THR A 269 -22.90 -8.66 7.92
C THR A 269 -24.35 -8.28 7.62
N GLU A 270 -25.18 -8.19 8.65
CA GLU A 270 -26.58 -7.78 8.62
C GLU A 270 -26.76 -6.34 8.11
N ASP A 271 -25.82 -5.45 8.43
CA ASP A 271 -25.88 -4.03 8.03
C ASP A 271 -25.51 -3.82 6.56
N PHE A 272 -24.98 -4.83 5.88
CA PHE A 272 -24.81 -4.80 4.43
C PHE A 272 -26.11 -5.07 3.67
N ALA A 273 -27.19 -5.55 4.30
CA ALA A 273 -28.41 -5.90 3.59
C ALA A 273 -29.06 -4.73 2.83
N PRO A 274 -29.19 -3.50 3.39
CA PRO A 274 -29.70 -2.34 2.65
C PRO A 274 -28.79 -1.95 1.48
N PHE A 275 -27.47 -1.98 1.72
CA PHE A 275 -26.45 -1.70 0.71
C PHE A 275 -26.51 -2.70 -0.46
N LEU A 276 -26.64 -3.98 -0.16
CA LEU A 276 -26.72 -5.06 -1.14
C LEU A 276 -28.06 -5.09 -1.86
N LYS A 277 -29.18 -4.77 -1.18
CA LYS A 277 -30.50 -4.61 -1.81
C LYS A 277 -30.52 -3.50 -2.86
N LYS A 278 -29.81 -2.40 -2.61
CA LYS A 278 -29.64 -1.29 -3.56
C LYS A 278 -28.82 -1.69 -4.80
N ILE A 279 -27.90 -2.63 -4.63
CA ILE A 279 -27.11 -3.23 -5.71
C ILE A 279 -27.83 -4.47 -6.33
N GLY A 280 -28.86 -4.96 -5.65
CA GLY A 280 -29.42 -6.31 -5.74
C GLY A 280 -30.20 -6.66 -7.01
N ASN A 281 -30.39 -5.73 -7.95
CA ASN A 281 -30.95 -6.09 -9.24
C ASN A 281 -29.93 -6.78 -10.18
N GLU A 282 -28.64 -6.75 -9.86
CA GLU A 282 -27.57 -7.25 -10.74
C GLU A 282 -27.11 -8.69 -10.43
N PHE A 283 -27.40 -9.18 -9.23
CA PHE A 283 -26.92 -10.48 -8.80
C PHE A 283 -27.78 -11.66 -9.28
N GLY A 284 -29.06 -11.44 -9.55
CA GLY A 284 -30.05 -12.49 -9.84
C GLY A 284 -30.64 -13.12 -8.56
N LYS A 285 -31.79 -13.80 -8.68
CA LYS A 285 -32.43 -14.49 -7.55
C LYS A 285 -31.52 -15.60 -6.99
N GLY A 286 -31.44 -15.76 -5.67
CA GLY A 286 -30.73 -16.87 -5.00
C GLY A 286 -29.34 -16.54 -4.45
N ILE A 287 -28.74 -15.42 -4.90
CA ILE A 287 -27.42 -14.95 -4.44
C ILE A 287 -27.38 -14.58 -2.94
N GLU A 288 -28.53 -14.20 -2.40
CA GLU A 288 -28.69 -13.70 -1.03
C GLU A 288 -28.26 -14.77 -0.02
N THR A 289 -28.47 -16.04 -0.38
CA THR A 289 -28.02 -17.22 0.35
C THR A 289 -26.51 -17.26 0.57
N TYR A 290 -25.72 -16.67 -0.34
CA TYR A 290 -24.26 -16.71 -0.30
C TYR A 290 -23.63 -15.43 0.28
N LEU A 291 -24.42 -14.37 0.54
CA LEU A 291 -23.91 -13.13 1.14
C LEU A 291 -23.22 -13.33 2.50
N PRO A 292 -23.71 -14.21 3.39
CA PRO A 292 -22.99 -14.52 4.63
C PRO A 292 -21.61 -15.14 4.43
N LEU A 293 -21.30 -15.67 3.24
CA LEU A 293 -19.97 -16.16 2.87
C LEU A 293 -19.15 -15.07 2.17
N VAL A 294 -19.77 -14.30 1.28
CA VAL A 294 -19.12 -13.24 0.50
C VAL A 294 -18.62 -12.10 1.39
N ILE A 295 -19.47 -11.60 2.30
CA ILE A 295 -19.14 -10.42 3.11
C ILE A 295 -17.90 -10.67 4.00
N PRO A 296 -17.83 -11.78 4.77
CA PRO A 296 -16.63 -12.08 5.56
C PRO A 296 -15.39 -12.36 4.70
N ALA A 297 -15.56 -13.03 3.55
CA ALA A 297 -14.45 -13.27 2.62
C ALA A 297 -13.88 -11.96 2.05
N MET A 298 -14.70 -10.90 1.96
CA MET A 298 -14.27 -9.54 1.57
C MET A 298 -13.86 -8.68 2.79
N GLU A 299 -13.62 -9.30 3.95
CA GLU A 299 -13.24 -8.68 5.22
C GLU A 299 -14.25 -7.67 5.80
N ASN A 300 -15.53 -7.78 5.44
CA ASN A 300 -16.55 -6.80 5.81
C ASN A 300 -16.19 -5.37 5.36
N ASN A 301 -15.46 -5.24 4.25
CA ASN A 301 -15.01 -3.97 3.72
C ASN A 301 -15.91 -3.54 2.53
N PRO A 302 -16.61 -2.40 2.63
CA PRO A 302 -17.53 -1.94 1.58
C PRO A 302 -16.89 -1.79 0.20
N ARG A 303 -15.63 -1.36 0.15
CA ARG A 303 -14.90 -1.20 -1.11
C ARG A 303 -14.55 -2.54 -1.75
N ASN A 304 -14.09 -3.50 -0.95
CA ASN A 304 -13.81 -4.84 -1.43
C ASN A 304 -15.08 -5.48 -2.00
N ILE A 305 -16.22 -5.29 -1.34
CA ILE A 305 -17.53 -5.75 -1.83
C ILE A 305 -17.89 -5.06 -3.15
N LYS A 306 -17.78 -3.73 -3.29
CA LYS A 306 -18.04 -3.06 -4.58
C LYS A 306 -17.13 -3.58 -5.70
N ARG A 307 -15.83 -3.76 -5.43
CA ARG A 307 -14.86 -4.29 -6.39
C ARG A 307 -15.23 -5.71 -6.81
N PHE A 308 -15.55 -6.57 -5.84
CA PHE A 308 -16.02 -7.93 -6.07
C PHE A 308 -17.24 -7.97 -7.01
N ILE A 309 -18.19 -7.06 -6.81
CA ILE A 309 -19.40 -6.98 -7.65
C ILE A 309 -19.07 -6.51 -9.06
N ASN A 310 -18.21 -5.51 -9.19
CA ASN A 310 -17.75 -5.03 -10.49
C ASN A 310 -17.03 -6.13 -11.27
N ASP A 311 -16.18 -6.90 -10.59
CA ASP A 311 -15.46 -8.03 -11.16
C ASP A 311 -16.43 -9.13 -11.60
N LEU A 312 -17.45 -9.42 -10.78
CA LEU A 312 -18.49 -10.39 -11.12
C LEU A 312 -19.33 -9.94 -12.33
N ASN A 313 -19.71 -8.67 -12.40
CA ASN A 313 -20.47 -8.11 -13.52
C ASN A 313 -19.67 -8.19 -14.83
N LEU A 314 -18.38 -7.88 -14.77
CA LEU A 314 -17.47 -8.05 -15.90
C LEU A 314 -17.39 -9.51 -16.34
N LEU A 315 -17.22 -10.44 -15.38
CA LEU A 315 -17.19 -11.88 -15.65
C LEU A 315 -18.49 -12.38 -16.29
N LYS A 316 -19.66 -11.96 -15.78
CA LYS A 316 -20.96 -12.30 -16.35
C LYS A 316 -21.09 -11.82 -17.80
N GLY A 317 -20.67 -10.58 -18.08
CA GLY A 317 -20.65 -10.03 -19.44
C GLY A 317 -19.73 -10.82 -20.36
N LEU A 318 -18.54 -11.20 -19.89
CA LEU A 318 -17.58 -12.01 -20.66
C LEU A 318 -18.13 -13.41 -20.97
N VAL A 319 -18.72 -14.08 -19.97
CA VAL A 319 -19.37 -15.40 -20.11
C VAL A 319 -20.44 -15.34 -21.19
N ALA A 320 -21.36 -14.37 -21.09
CA ALA A 320 -22.46 -14.21 -22.03
C ALA A 320 -21.97 -13.91 -23.45
N ASN A 321 -21.04 -12.96 -23.60
CA ASN A 321 -20.51 -12.56 -24.92
C ASN A 321 -19.67 -13.66 -25.57
N LYS A 322 -19.05 -14.56 -24.78
CA LYS A 322 -18.31 -15.73 -25.27
C LYS A 322 -19.20 -16.95 -25.50
N GLY A 323 -20.49 -16.89 -25.18
CA GLY A 323 -21.39 -18.04 -25.27
C GLY A 323 -20.99 -19.20 -24.33
N ILE A 324 -20.39 -18.86 -23.19
CA ILE A 324 -19.95 -19.81 -22.18
C ILE A 324 -21.14 -20.18 -21.29
N ASP A 325 -21.27 -21.47 -20.97
CA ASP A 325 -22.42 -22.08 -20.32
C ASP A 325 -22.03 -22.50 -18.90
N ILE A 326 -22.12 -21.55 -17.97
CA ILE A 326 -21.72 -21.69 -16.55
C ILE A 326 -22.87 -21.24 -15.66
N LEU A 327 -23.12 -21.98 -14.59
CA LEU A 327 -24.11 -21.60 -13.59
C LEU A 327 -23.68 -20.29 -12.89
N PRO A 328 -24.59 -19.31 -12.72
CA PRO A 328 -24.25 -18.05 -12.07
C PRO A 328 -23.69 -18.19 -10.64
N GLU A 329 -24.11 -19.22 -9.92
CA GLU A 329 -23.63 -19.53 -8.56
C GLU A 329 -22.19 -20.04 -8.55
N ASP A 330 -21.81 -20.88 -9.50
CA ASP A 330 -20.43 -21.34 -9.66
C ASP A 330 -19.51 -20.17 -10.01
N LEU A 331 -19.96 -19.31 -10.94
CA LEU A 331 -19.20 -18.11 -11.29
C LEU A 331 -19.00 -17.17 -10.09
N LEU A 332 -20.03 -17.03 -9.25
CA LEU A 332 -19.96 -16.27 -8.01
C LEU A 332 -18.92 -16.88 -7.05
N LEU A 333 -19.12 -18.14 -6.65
CA LEU A 333 -18.30 -18.80 -5.63
C LEU A 333 -16.83 -18.90 -6.07
N TRP A 334 -16.58 -19.16 -7.35
CA TRP A 334 -15.24 -19.13 -7.91
C TRP A 334 -14.59 -17.74 -7.76
N ASN A 335 -15.34 -16.67 -8.08
CA ASN A 335 -14.84 -15.31 -7.89
C ASN A 335 -14.59 -15.00 -6.40
N VAL A 336 -15.38 -15.57 -5.47
CA VAL A 336 -15.13 -15.44 -4.02
C VAL A 336 -13.81 -16.13 -3.65
N ILE A 337 -13.55 -17.34 -4.16
CA ILE A 337 -12.30 -18.07 -3.93
C ILE A 337 -11.10 -17.27 -4.45
N GLU A 338 -11.17 -16.78 -5.70
CA GLU A 338 -10.07 -16.03 -6.33
C GLU A 338 -9.76 -14.70 -5.60
N LYS A 339 -10.78 -14.04 -5.04
CA LYS A 339 -10.62 -12.71 -4.43
C LYS A 339 -10.42 -12.75 -2.92
N GLY A 340 -11.19 -13.58 -2.21
CA GLY A 340 -11.15 -13.70 -0.76
C GLY A 340 -10.07 -14.68 -0.27
N PHE A 341 -9.69 -15.66 -1.10
CA PHE A 341 -8.75 -16.72 -0.73
C PHE A 341 -7.69 -16.91 -1.82
N ARG A 342 -7.12 -15.80 -2.31
CA ARG A 342 -6.14 -15.84 -3.40
C ARG A 342 -4.94 -16.77 -3.13
N PRO A 343 -4.33 -16.80 -1.92
CA PRO A 343 -3.25 -17.75 -1.64
C PRO A 343 -3.70 -19.22 -1.79
N PHE A 344 -4.93 -19.53 -1.36
CA PHE A 344 -5.53 -20.85 -1.58
C PHE A 344 -5.78 -21.11 -3.07
N SER A 345 -6.33 -20.14 -3.82
CA SER A 345 -6.51 -20.26 -5.28
C SER A 345 -5.19 -20.55 -6.01
N LEU A 346 -4.11 -19.86 -5.64
CA LEU A 346 -2.77 -20.07 -6.20
C LEU A 346 -2.22 -21.45 -5.84
N ALA A 347 -2.26 -21.83 -4.56
CA ALA A 347 -1.82 -23.15 -4.11
C ALA A 347 -2.63 -24.27 -4.78
N LEU A 348 -3.95 -24.08 -4.93
CA LEU A 348 -4.83 -25.00 -5.64
C LEU A 348 -4.39 -25.15 -7.10
N LYS A 349 -4.13 -24.04 -7.81
CA LYS A 349 -3.63 -24.04 -9.20
C LYS A 349 -2.32 -24.80 -9.34
N GLU A 350 -1.40 -24.69 -8.38
CA GLU A 350 -0.13 -25.44 -8.37
C GLU A 350 -0.31 -26.94 -8.16
N GLN A 351 -1.31 -27.35 -7.38
CA GLN A 351 -1.57 -28.75 -7.04
C GLN A 351 -2.44 -29.50 -8.06
N GLY A 352 -2.67 -28.94 -9.25
CA GLY A 352 -3.54 -29.53 -10.29
C GLY A 352 -4.88 -28.81 -10.48
N GLY A 353 -5.07 -27.68 -9.80
CA GLY A 353 -6.21 -26.79 -9.93
C GLY A 353 -7.51 -27.49 -9.57
N PHE A 354 -8.40 -27.58 -10.56
CA PHE A 354 -9.72 -28.13 -10.29
C PHE A 354 -9.75 -29.62 -9.99
N ASN A 355 -8.86 -30.43 -10.57
CA ASN A 355 -8.86 -31.87 -10.30
C ASN A 355 -8.66 -32.12 -8.79
N THR A 356 -7.84 -31.29 -8.17
CA THR A 356 -7.59 -31.25 -6.73
C THR A 356 -8.84 -30.82 -5.97
N LEU A 357 -9.53 -29.77 -6.44
CA LEU A 357 -10.78 -29.30 -5.84
C LEU A 357 -11.90 -30.36 -5.87
N SER A 358 -12.05 -31.09 -6.98
CA SER A 358 -12.98 -32.23 -7.08
C SER A 358 -12.65 -33.34 -6.08
N ALA A 359 -11.37 -33.75 -6.04
CA ALA A 359 -10.92 -34.76 -5.10
C ALA A 359 -11.09 -34.32 -3.64
N MET A 360 -11.04 -33.00 -3.38
CA MET A 360 -11.32 -32.43 -2.07
C MET A 360 -12.81 -32.48 -1.73
N HIS A 361 -13.73 -32.24 -2.67
CA HIS A 361 -15.17 -32.40 -2.41
C HIS A 361 -15.53 -33.83 -2.00
N GLU A 362 -15.00 -34.83 -2.70
CA GLU A 362 -15.25 -36.24 -2.36
C GLU A 362 -14.77 -36.57 -0.93
N LYS A 363 -13.65 -35.98 -0.50
CA LYS A 363 -13.12 -36.12 0.85
C LYS A 363 -13.94 -35.38 1.89
N ILE A 364 -14.43 -34.18 1.58
CA ILE A 364 -15.32 -33.40 2.46
C ILE A 364 -16.63 -34.15 2.70
N ASP A 365 -17.21 -34.74 1.64
CA ASP A 365 -18.43 -35.55 1.75
C ASP A 365 -18.18 -36.83 2.58
N THR A 366 -17.05 -37.51 2.36
CA THR A 366 -16.65 -38.69 3.16
C THR A 366 -16.41 -38.35 4.64
N ALA A 367 -15.82 -37.20 4.94
CA ALA A 367 -15.61 -36.73 6.30
C ALA A 367 -16.94 -36.52 7.05
N ARG A 368 -17.94 -35.97 6.36
CA ARG A 368 -19.29 -35.76 6.90
C ARG A 368 -20.00 -37.06 7.22
N GLU A 369 -19.93 -38.03 6.31
CA GLU A 369 -20.49 -39.36 6.54
C GLU A 369 -19.88 -40.04 7.78
N LYS A 370 -18.60 -39.72 8.07
CA LYS A 370 -17.87 -40.18 9.26
C LYS A 370 -18.03 -39.28 10.49
N ASN A 371 -18.80 -38.19 10.43
CA ASN A 371 -18.89 -37.15 11.46
C ASN A 371 -17.53 -36.57 11.90
N ILE A 372 -16.57 -36.48 10.98
CA ILE A 372 -15.26 -35.85 11.21
C ILE A 372 -15.39 -34.35 10.93
N GLU A 373 -14.97 -33.52 11.89
CA GLU A 373 -14.90 -32.08 11.66
C GLU A 373 -13.85 -31.76 10.59
N LEU A 374 -14.18 -30.84 9.68
CA LEU A 374 -13.35 -30.48 8.53
C LEU A 374 -11.90 -30.06 8.90
N PRO A 375 -11.65 -29.35 10.00
CA PRO A 375 -10.29 -29.08 10.48
C PRO A 375 -9.50 -30.34 10.90
N ALA A 376 -10.19 -31.40 11.34
CA ALA A 376 -9.59 -32.67 11.76
C ALA A 376 -9.37 -33.66 10.59
N MET A 377 -9.84 -33.34 9.38
CA MET A 377 -9.59 -34.16 8.20
C MET A 377 -8.10 -34.28 7.85
N ALA A 378 -7.30 -33.29 8.22
CA ALA A 378 -5.86 -33.27 7.96
C ALA A 378 -5.08 -34.31 8.78
N GLU A 379 -5.69 -34.87 9.82
CA GLU A 379 -5.09 -35.86 10.72
C GLU A 379 -5.55 -37.30 10.39
N ASP A 380 -6.50 -37.46 9.44
CA ASP A 380 -6.99 -38.76 8.98
C ASP A 380 -6.29 -39.14 7.65
N ASP A 381 -5.45 -40.17 7.70
CA ASP A 381 -4.69 -40.70 6.55
C ASP A 381 -5.60 -41.08 5.35
N SER A 382 -6.87 -41.45 5.59
CA SER A 382 -7.83 -41.81 4.54
C SER A 382 -8.45 -40.58 3.85
N LEU A 383 -8.28 -39.39 4.41
CA LEU A 383 -8.82 -38.12 3.92
C LEU A 383 -7.71 -37.09 3.60
N ALA A 384 -6.45 -37.52 3.56
CA ALA A 384 -5.28 -36.68 3.35
C ALA A 384 -5.39 -35.79 2.10
N ILE A 385 -5.28 -34.47 2.26
CA ILE A 385 -5.18 -33.48 1.18
C ILE A 385 -3.70 -33.05 1.01
N PRO A 386 -3.30 -32.44 -0.11
CA PRO A 386 -1.92 -31.98 -0.29
C PRO A 386 -1.47 -31.09 0.89
N ASP A 387 -0.27 -31.32 1.42
CA ASP A 387 0.26 -30.62 2.60
C ASP A 387 0.21 -29.10 2.47
N SER A 388 0.42 -28.59 1.25
CA SER A 388 0.35 -27.16 0.92
C SER A 388 -1.05 -26.54 1.07
N LEU A 389 -2.10 -27.36 1.13
CA LEU A 389 -3.50 -26.94 1.26
C LEU A 389 -4.05 -27.13 2.68
N VAL A 390 -3.39 -27.91 3.53
CA VAL A 390 -3.85 -28.27 4.88
C VAL A 390 -4.11 -27.05 5.76
N SER A 391 -3.23 -26.04 5.72
CA SER A 391 -3.36 -24.84 6.56
C SER A 391 -4.61 -24.03 6.25
N TYR A 392 -5.09 -24.04 5.01
CA TYR A 392 -6.28 -23.30 4.56
C TYR A 392 -7.59 -23.94 5.03
N PHE A 393 -7.57 -25.23 5.37
CA PHE A 393 -8.74 -25.96 5.88
C PHE A 393 -9.07 -25.66 7.34
N ARG A 394 -8.24 -24.84 8.01
CA ARG A 394 -8.57 -24.24 9.31
C ARG A 394 -9.55 -23.07 9.19
N GLU A 395 -9.73 -22.54 7.99
CA GLU A 395 -10.61 -21.39 7.74
C GLU A 395 -12.03 -21.84 7.36
N MET A 396 -12.95 -21.77 8.31
CA MET A 396 -14.32 -22.24 8.11
C MET A 396 -15.02 -21.56 6.92
N THR A 397 -14.80 -20.27 6.70
CA THR A 397 -15.45 -19.54 5.60
C THR A 397 -15.08 -20.16 4.25
N LEU A 398 -13.79 -20.42 4.02
CA LEU A 398 -13.30 -21.07 2.80
C LEU A 398 -13.90 -22.48 2.65
N VAL A 399 -13.91 -23.26 3.74
CA VAL A 399 -14.44 -24.62 3.72
C VAL A 399 -15.93 -24.65 3.34
N ARG A 400 -16.75 -23.74 3.87
CA ARG A 400 -18.16 -23.58 3.47
C ARG A 400 -18.32 -23.21 1.99
N ILE A 401 -17.44 -22.34 1.49
CA ILE A 401 -17.45 -21.92 0.08
C ILE A 401 -17.07 -23.09 -0.83
N VAL A 402 -16.01 -23.83 -0.49
CA VAL A 402 -15.58 -25.02 -1.23
C VAL A 402 -16.69 -26.05 -1.26
N ASP A 403 -17.31 -26.37 -0.12
CA ASP A 403 -18.43 -27.33 -0.07
C ASP A 403 -19.65 -26.91 -0.93
N SER A 404 -19.93 -25.60 -0.95
CA SER A 404 -21.05 -25.06 -1.74
C SER A 404 -20.76 -25.03 -3.25
N PHE A 405 -19.50 -25.12 -3.65
CA PHE A 405 -19.07 -24.94 -5.03
C PHE A 405 -19.06 -26.29 -5.77
N ARG A 406 -20.18 -26.70 -6.38
CA ARG A 406 -20.32 -28.01 -7.04
C ARG A 406 -20.52 -27.90 -8.56
N PRO A 407 -19.52 -27.42 -9.33
CA PRO A 407 -19.69 -27.18 -10.76
C PRO A 407 -19.77 -28.48 -11.58
N GLU A 408 -20.60 -28.47 -12.63
CA GLU A 408 -20.60 -29.53 -13.63
C GLU A 408 -19.27 -29.57 -14.42
N LYS A 409 -18.82 -30.76 -14.83
CA LYS A 409 -17.56 -30.97 -15.59
C LYS A 409 -17.38 -30.06 -16.82
N LYS A 410 -18.47 -29.62 -17.45
CA LYS A 410 -18.45 -28.72 -18.62
C LYS A 410 -18.25 -27.26 -18.22
N GLY A 411 -19.06 -26.72 -17.31
CA GLY A 411 -18.93 -25.34 -16.79
C GLY A 411 -17.57 -25.11 -16.14
N LEU A 412 -17.01 -26.16 -15.60
CA LEU A 412 -15.69 -26.16 -15.02
C LEU A 412 -14.53 -25.83 -15.97
N LYS A 413 -14.41 -26.57 -17.08
CA LYS A 413 -13.34 -26.33 -18.06
C LYS A 413 -13.39 -24.88 -18.55
N GLN A 414 -14.59 -24.30 -18.55
CA GLN A 414 -14.85 -22.94 -18.96
C GLN A 414 -14.51 -21.91 -17.87
N LEU A 415 -14.71 -22.19 -16.57
CA LEU A 415 -14.24 -21.36 -15.45
C LEU A 415 -12.72 -21.20 -15.43
N VAL A 416 -12.00 -22.32 -15.59
CA VAL A 416 -10.52 -22.32 -15.71
C VAL A 416 -10.07 -21.52 -16.94
N THR A 417 -10.84 -21.57 -18.02
CA THR A 417 -10.56 -20.80 -19.25
C THR A 417 -10.82 -19.31 -19.07
N LEU A 418 -11.88 -18.93 -18.33
CA LEU A 418 -12.19 -17.53 -17.99
C LEU A 418 -11.14 -16.92 -17.06
N ALA A 419 -10.70 -17.65 -16.04
CA ALA A 419 -9.60 -17.21 -15.17
C ALA A 419 -8.34 -16.88 -15.98
N ARG A 420 -8.05 -17.66 -17.04
CA ARG A 420 -6.93 -17.42 -17.97
C ARG A 420 -7.14 -16.29 -18.97
N ILE A 421 -8.39 -15.88 -19.22
CA ILE A 421 -8.75 -14.79 -20.16
C ILE A 421 -8.76 -13.43 -19.46
N VAL A 422 -9.14 -13.39 -18.18
CA VAL A 422 -9.17 -12.16 -17.35
C VAL A 422 -7.78 -11.80 -16.82
N GLU A 423 -6.91 -12.79 -16.64
CA GLU A 423 -5.47 -12.57 -16.62
C GLU A 423 -5.05 -12.07 -18.02
N THR A 424 -4.66 -10.79 -18.12
CA THR A 424 -4.18 -10.07 -19.31
C THR A 424 -3.47 -10.99 -20.32
N PRO A 425 -3.72 -10.87 -21.65
CA PRO A 425 -3.21 -11.83 -22.62
C PRO A 425 -1.71 -12.01 -22.49
N LYS A 426 -1.30 -13.22 -22.11
CA LYS A 426 0.02 -13.74 -22.48
C LYS A 426 0.10 -13.60 -24.00
N LYS A 427 1.10 -12.86 -24.48
CA LYS A 427 1.68 -13.20 -25.79
C LYS A 427 2.13 -14.66 -25.67
N GLU A 428 1.33 -15.56 -26.21
CA GLU A 428 1.76 -16.91 -26.52
C GLU A 428 2.89 -16.80 -27.55
N GLU A 429 4.12 -16.70 -27.07
CA GLU A 429 5.20 -17.33 -27.79
C GLU A 429 5.35 -18.75 -27.24
N ASN A 430 5.02 -19.69 -28.12
CA ASN A 430 5.32 -21.11 -28.03
C ASN A 430 6.64 -21.38 -27.29
N ARG A 431 6.58 -21.90 -26.06
CA ARG A 431 7.66 -22.75 -25.52
C ARG A 431 7.07 -23.93 -24.76
N LYS A 432 6.84 -25.01 -25.51
CA LYS A 432 6.85 -26.36 -24.95
C LYS A 432 8.23 -26.60 -24.33
N GLY A 433 8.25 -26.83 -23.01
CA GLY A 433 9.34 -27.45 -22.25
C GLY A 433 10.66 -26.69 -22.17
N GLN A 434 10.88 -25.88 -21.13
CA GLN A 434 12.22 -25.44 -20.73
C GLN A 434 12.23 -25.08 -19.23
N ARG A 435 13.14 -25.71 -18.47
CA ARG A 435 13.31 -25.49 -17.02
C ARG A 435 13.99 -24.13 -16.75
N PRO A 436 13.75 -23.46 -15.61
CA PRO A 436 14.36 -22.15 -15.30
C PRO A 436 15.90 -22.16 -15.14
N GLY A 437 16.55 -23.33 -15.01
CA GLY A 437 18.00 -23.48 -14.85
C GLY A 437 18.92 -23.26 -16.07
N GLU A 438 18.55 -22.42 -17.04
CA GLU A 438 19.43 -22.00 -18.16
C GLU A 438 20.08 -20.64 -17.88
N ASP A 439 21.28 -20.37 -18.44
CA ASP A 439 22.01 -19.09 -18.35
C ASP A 439 21.32 -18.01 -19.18
N LYS A 440 20.08 -17.68 -18.82
CA LYS A 440 19.28 -16.63 -19.45
C LYS A 440 19.79 -15.27 -18.99
N ARG A 441 19.90 -14.36 -19.95
CA ARG A 441 20.38 -13.00 -19.75
C ARG A 441 19.50 -12.02 -20.49
N VAL A 442 19.51 -10.78 -20.04
CA VAL A 442 18.84 -9.66 -20.71
C VAL A 442 19.88 -8.60 -21.05
N LEU A 443 19.74 -8.01 -22.24
CA LEU A 443 20.58 -6.89 -22.67
C LEU A 443 20.09 -5.63 -21.99
N ILE A 444 20.97 -4.94 -21.26
CA ILE A 444 20.73 -3.62 -20.72
C ILE A 444 21.49 -2.61 -21.60
N PRO A 445 20.79 -1.76 -22.35
CA PRO A 445 21.42 -0.82 -23.26
C PRO A 445 22.14 0.29 -22.48
N ALA A 446 23.20 0.82 -23.06
CA ALA A 446 23.84 2.06 -22.66
C ALA A 446 22.82 3.20 -22.62
N GLY A 447 23.04 4.19 -21.76
CA GLY A 447 22.17 5.35 -21.68
C GLY A 447 22.19 6.03 -20.33
N THR A 448 21.36 7.06 -20.25
CA THR A 448 21.17 7.87 -19.05
C THR A 448 19.94 7.38 -18.30
N PHE A 449 20.00 7.33 -16.97
CA PHE A 449 18.87 6.99 -16.11
C PHE A 449 18.93 7.73 -14.78
N ILE A 450 17.80 7.69 -14.07
CA ILE A 450 17.69 8.26 -12.72
C ILE A 450 18.27 7.26 -11.71
N TYR A 451 19.37 7.64 -11.09
CA TYR A 451 20.07 6.92 -10.04
C TYR A 451 19.74 7.54 -8.67
N GLN A 452 19.42 6.70 -7.69
CA GLN A 452 19.16 7.08 -6.29
C GLN A 452 18.06 8.18 -6.17
N GLU A 453 18.21 9.13 -5.24
CA GLU A 453 17.29 10.25 -4.98
C GLU A 453 17.41 11.37 -6.05
N ASN A 454 17.09 11.02 -7.30
CA ASN A 454 17.06 11.93 -8.46
C ASN A 454 18.42 12.41 -8.99
N GLN A 455 19.48 11.62 -8.84
CA GLN A 455 20.74 11.89 -9.54
C GLN A 455 20.67 11.32 -10.97
N THR A 456 21.24 12.02 -11.94
CA THR A 456 21.30 11.51 -13.31
C THR A 456 22.64 10.82 -13.53
N GLN A 457 22.62 9.52 -13.85
CA GLN A 457 23.82 8.73 -14.14
C GLN A 457 23.77 8.21 -15.58
N ARG A 458 24.94 8.10 -16.23
CA ARG A 458 25.06 7.58 -17.59
C ARG A 458 25.99 6.37 -17.64
N LEU A 459 25.50 5.25 -18.17
CA LEU A 459 26.31 4.10 -18.58
C LEU A 459 26.64 4.23 -20.07
N ASN A 460 27.92 4.07 -20.41
CA ASN A 460 28.44 4.32 -21.75
C ASN A 460 28.59 3.05 -22.61
N TYR A 461 28.16 1.90 -22.10
CA TYR A 461 28.27 0.61 -22.76
C TYR A 461 27.04 -0.24 -22.46
N ASP A 462 26.72 -1.12 -23.41
CA ASP A 462 25.74 -2.17 -23.21
C ASP A 462 26.38 -3.29 -22.39
N TYR A 463 25.57 -3.94 -21.56
CA TYR A 463 25.99 -5.14 -20.85
C TYR A 463 24.82 -6.12 -20.76
N GLU A 464 25.12 -7.39 -20.52
CA GLU A 464 24.10 -8.38 -20.27
C GLU A 464 24.04 -8.72 -18.79
N MET A 465 22.84 -8.74 -18.20
CA MET A 465 22.61 -9.16 -16.82
C MET A 465 21.93 -10.52 -16.78
N ASP A 466 22.32 -11.36 -15.83
CA ASP A 466 21.61 -12.60 -15.55
C ASP A 466 20.15 -12.31 -15.20
N LEU A 467 19.24 -13.05 -15.85
CA LEU A 467 17.79 -12.89 -15.72
C LEU A 467 17.31 -13.13 -14.27
N TYR A 468 18.02 -14.00 -13.55
CA TYR A 468 17.75 -14.46 -12.19
C TYR A 468 19.01 -14.31 -11.33
N PRO A 469 18.88 -14.23 -9.99
CA PRO A 469 19.98 -14.55 -9.08
C PRO A 469 20.62 -15.90 -9.42
N VAL A 470 21.91 -16.08 -9.12
CA VAL A 470 22.57 -17.38 -9.30
C VAL A 470 21.88 -18.40 -8.39
N THR A 471 21.35 -19.47 -8.97
CA THR A 471 20.65 -20.51 -8.20
C THR A 471 21.61 -21.54 -7.62
N ASN A 472 21.14 -22.31 -6.64
CA ASN A 472 21.89 -23.46 -6.11
C ASN A 472 22.35 -24.42 -7.22
N HIS A 473 21.48 -24.74 -8.20
CA HIS A 473 21.85 -25.59 -9.34
C HIS A 473 22.99 -25.00 -10.19
N ARG A 474 23.02 -23.68 -10.37
CA ARG A 474 24.09 -23.00 -11.12
C ARG A 474 25.39 -22.96 -10.33
N PHE A 475 25.31 -22.71 -9.02
CA PHE A 475 26.47 -22.67 -8.13
C PHE A 475 27.07 -24.08 -7.90
N ASP A 476 26.24 -25.12 -7.88
CA ASP A 476 26.68 -26.53 -7.79
C ASP A 476 27.63 -26.91 -8.94
N ARG A 477 27.47 -26.34 -10.14
CA ARG A 477 28.41 -26.56 -11.25
C ARG A 477 29.79 -25.99 -10.95
N PHE A 478 29.88 -24.85 -10.28
CA PHE A 478 31.14 -24.24 -9.85
C PHE A 478 31.82 -25.13 -8.79
N VAL A 479 31.05 -25.59 -7.79
CA VAL A 479 31.54 -26.52 -6.76
C VAL A 479 32.09 -27.79 -7.40
N LYS A 480 31.29 -28.45 -8.25
CA LYS A 480 31.67 -29.70 -8.95
C LYS A 480 32.83 -29.54 -9.93
N ALA A 481 33.04 -28.34 -10.47
CA ALA A 481 34.21 -28.03 -11.31
C ALA A 481 35.51 -27.83 -10.50
N GLY A 482 35.46 -27.99 -9.18
CA GLY A 482 36.57 -27.75 -8.26
C GLY A 482 36.82 -26.27 -8.02
N GLY A 483 35.77 -25.43 -8.08
CA GLY A 483 35.84 -23.98 -7.99
C GLY A 483 36.58 -23.46 -6.74
N TYR A 484 36.36 -24.11 -5.59
CA TYR A 484 37.02 -23.77 -4.33
C TYR A 484 38.49 -24.23 -4.24
N GLY A 485 38.92 -25.13 -5.12
CA GLY A 485 40.27 -25.71 -5.09
C GLY A 485 41.26 -25.09 -6.08
N LYS A 486 40.82 -24.15 -6.93
CA LYS A 486 41.64 -23.59 -8.02
C LYS A 486 41.90 -22.10 -7.79
N LYS A 487 43.11 -21.74 -7.36
CA LYS A 487 43.54 -20.34 -7.13
C LYS A 487 43.25 -19.41 -8.31
N ASP A 488 43.33 -19.95 -9.52
CA ASP A 488 42.99 -19.31 -10.80
C ASP A 488 41.64 -18.60 -10.89
N PHE A 489 40.69 -18.93 -10.01
CA PHE A 489 39.37 -18.30 -9.96
C PHE A 489 39.26 -17.25 -8.86
N TRP A 490 40.25 -17.08 -8.00
CA TRP A 490 40.18 -16.21 -6.83
C TRP A 490 41.18 -15.06 -6.99
N ASP A 491 40.88 -13.89 -6.41
CA ASP A 491 41.91 -12.89 -6.17
C ASP A 491 42.76 -13.29 -4.94
N ASP A 492 43.90 -12.62 -4.72
CA ASP A 492 44.81 -13.02 -3.64
C ASP A 492 44.15 -12.88 -2.25
N LYS A 493 43.32 -11.85 -2.04
CA LYS A 493 42.60 -11.63 -0.77
C LYS A 493 41.55 -12.71 -0.53
N GLY A 494 40.75 -13.03 -1.54
CA GLY A 494 39.71 -14.07 -1.47
C GLY A 494 40.31 -15.46 -1.31
N TRP A 495 41.41 -15.76 -2.00
CA TRP A 495 42.14 -17.02 -1.82
C TRP A 495 42.66 -17.17 -0.38
N GLN A 496 43.32 -16.12 0.13
CA GLN A 496 43.80 -16.11 1.51
C GLN A 496 42.66 -16.25 2.53
N TRP A 497 41.54 -15.53 2.32
CA TRP A 497 40.34 -15.64 3.16
C TRP A 497 39.79 -17.07 3.15
N ARG A 498 39.64 -17.67 1.96
CA ARG A 498 39.14 -19.03 1.78
C ARG A 498 40.03 -20.06 2.48
N GLU A 499 41.35 -19.94 2.36
CA GLU A 499 42.31 -20.83 3.03
C GLU A 499 42.26 -20.66 4.54
N THR A 500 42.25 -19.41 5.02
CA THR A 500 42.26 -19.09 6.45
C THR A 500 40.97 -19.53 7.15
N LYS A 501 39.84 -19.39 6.48
CA LYS A 501 38.51 -19.76 7.00
C LYS A 501 38.10 -21.20 6.64
N HIS A 502 38.95 -21.93 5.89
CA HIS A 502 38.71 -23.30 5.43
C HIS A 502 37.36 -23.48 4.71
N ILE A 503 37.03 -22.57 3.80
CA ILE A 503 35.72 -22.59 3.10
C ILE A 503 35.78 -23.48 1.85
N ASP A 504 34.85 -24.40 1.68
CA ASP A 504 34.79 -25.31 0.52
C ASP A 504 33.39 -25.43 -0.12
N GLN A 505 32.37 -24.87 0.52
CA GLN A 505 30.98 -24.80 0.04
C GLN A 505 30.22 -23.67 0.73
N PRO A 506 29.06 -23.20 0.19
CA PRO A 506 28.19 -22.21 0.83
C PRO A 506 27.80 -22.56 2.27
N GLN A 507 27.59 -21.55 3.13
CA GLN A 507 27.36 -21.76 4.57
C GLN A 507 26.12 -22.61 4.87
N TYR A 508 25.07 -22.50 4.06
CA TYR A 508 23.78 -23.18 4.25
C TYR A 508 23.54 -24.28 3.20
N TRP A 509 24.60 -24.82 2.59
CA TRP A 509 24.53 -25.74 1.45
C TRP A 509 23.75 -27.04 1.73
N GLU A 510 23.85 -27.56 2.95
CA GLU A 510 23.18 -28.79 3.38
C GLU A 510 21.79 -28.54 4.00
N ASP A 511 21.39 -27.28 4.19
CA ASP A 511 20.12 -26.93 4.80
C ASP A 511 18.98 -26.98 3.78
N LYS A 512 18.00 -27.86 4.03
CA LYS A 512 16.81 -28.04 3.18
C LYS A 512 15.96 -26.78 3.02
N ALA A 513 16.09 -25.80 3.91
CA ALA A 513 15.40 -24.52 3.77
C ALA A 513 15.99 -23.63 2.66
N TYR A 514 17.27 -23.83 2.32
CA TYR A 514 18.06 -22.91 1.49
C TYR A 514 18.73 -23.56 0.27
N ASN A 515 18.59 -24.88 0.08
CA ASN A 515 19.30 -25.63 -0.95
C ASN A 515 18.42 -26.16 -2.11
N ASP A 516 17.19 -25.64 -2.29
CA ASP A 516 16.39 -26.00 -3.47
C ASP A 516 17.14 -25.59 -4.75
N PRO A 517 17.24 -26.46 -5.77
CA PRO A 517 18.03 -26.19 -6.99
C PRO A 517 17.67 -24.89 -7.71
N GLU A 518 16.42 -24.42 -7.58
CA GLU A 518 15.90 -23.23 -8.27
C GLU A 518 15.74 -22.02 -7.33
N GLN A 519 16.12 -22.13 -6.05
CA GLN A 519 16.31 -20.97 -5.16
C GLN A 519 17.65 -20.29 -5.44
N PRO A 520 17.78 -18.97 -5.16
CA PRO A 520 19.07 -18.30 -5.11
C PRO A 520 20.03 -19.02 -4.17
N VAL A 521 21.30 -19.12 -4.55
CA VAL A 521 22.35 -19.54 -3.62
C VAL A 521 22.53 -18.47 -2.55
N VAL A 522 22.54 -18.89 -1.29
CA VAL A 522 22.74 -18.02 -0.12
C VAL A 522 23.86 -18.52 0.78
N GLY A 523 24.30 -17.69 1.73
CA GLY A 523 25.44 -18.02 2.58
C GLY A 523 26.75 -18.00 1.81
N VAL A 524 26.84 -17.16 0.79
CA VAL A 524 28.04 -16.93 -0.03
C VAL A 524 28.61 -15.55 0.26
N SER A 525 29.93 -15.50 0.37
CA SER A 525 30.69 -14.27 0.55
C SER A 525 30.86 -13.52 -0.76
N TRP A 526 31.31 -12.28 -0.69
CA TRP A 526 31.67 -11.51 -1.87
C TRP A 526 32.80 -12.21 -2.66
N TYR A 527 33.77 -12.78 -1.96
CA TYR A 527 34.88 -13.53 -2.58
C TYR A 527 34.40 -14.77 -3.33
N GLU A 528 33.44 -15.51 -2.77
CA GLU A 528 32.83 -16.67 -3.44
C GLU A 528 32.07 -16.24 -4.71
N ALA A 529 31.34 -15.12 -4.63
CA ALA A 529 30.58 -14.56 -5.74
C ALA A 529 31.49 -14.04 -6.89
N ASP A 530 32.58 -13.34 -6.57
CA ASP A 530 33.59 -12.92 -7.56
C ASP A 530 34.30 -14.13 -8.18
N ALA A 531 34.64 -15.14 -7.37
CA ALA A 531 35.29 -16.34 -7.88
C ALA A 531 34.39 -17.14 -8.84
N TYR A 532 33.09 -17.21 -8.55
CA TYR A 532 32.11 -17.76 -9.47
C TYR A 532 32.08 -17.00 -10.81
N ALA A 533 32.10 -15.66 -10.79
CA ALA A 533 32.07 -14.85 -12.00
C ALA A 533 33.34 -15.04 -12.86
N ARG A 534 34.52 -15.12 -12.22
CA ARG A 534 35.80 -15.44 -12.89
C ARG A 534 35.80 -16.85 -13.48
N TRP A 535 35.28 -17.82 -12.75
CA TRP A 535 35.09 -19.18 -13.26
C TRP A 535 34.16 -19.18 -14.47
N MET A 536 33.03 -18.46 -14.42
CA MET A 536 32.10 -18.36 -15.55
C MET A 536 32.75 -17.76 -16.80
N THR A 537 33.62 -16.76 -16.64
CA THR A 537 34.40 -16.18 -17.75
C THR A 537 35.27 -17.23 -18.43
N LYS A 538 35.99 -18.04 -17.65
CA LYS A 538 36.87 -19.12 -18.17
C LYS A 538 36.07 -20.32 -18.68
N PHE A 539 34.97 -20.67 -18.03
CA PHE A 539 34.13 -21.82 -18.36
C PHE A 539 33.39 -21.62 -19.69
N ARG A 540 32.89 -20.41 -19.94
CA ARG A 540 32.17 -20.08 -21.17
C ARG A 540 33.11 -19.79 -22.35
N ASP A 541 34.19 -19.06 -22.08
CA ASP A 541 35.18 -18.59 -23.06
C ASP A 541 34.59 -18.14 -24.41
N ASP A 542 33.48 -17.40 -24.36
CA ASP A 542 32.69 -16.98 -25.51
C ASP A 542 32.97 -15.53 -25.95
N GLY A 543 34.14 -14.99 -25.58
CA GLY A 543 34.53 -13.61 -25.85
C GLY A 543 33.89 -12.58 -24.93
N TYR A 544 33.23 -13.00 -23.85
CA TYR A 544 32.73 -12.10 -22.80
C TYR A 544 33.54 -12.23 -21.52
N THR A 545 33.46 -11.19 -20.69
CA THR A 545 33.96 -11.18 -19.31
C THR A 545 32.75 -11.10 -18.38
N CYS A 546 32.58 -12.12 -17.53
CA CYS A 546 31.57 -12.14 -16.46
C CYS A 546 32.15 -11.53 -15.18
N LYS A 547 31.36 -10.68 -14.51
CA LYS A 547 31.70 -10.03 -13.24
C LYS A 547 30.44 -9.85 -12.38
N LEU A 548 30.62 -9.43 -11.13
CA LEU A 548 29.52 -8.86 -10.35
C LEU A 548 29.11 -7.51 -10.94
N PRO A 549 27.81 -7.15 -10.93
CA PRO A 549 27.38 -5.82 -11.32
C PRO A 549 28.00 -4.79 -10.36
N ASP A 550 28.32 -3.60 -10.86
CA ASP A 550 28.44 -2.43 -9.99
C ASP A 550 27.05 -1.93 -9.56
N GLU A 551 26.96 -1.04 -8.57
CA GLU A 551 25.68 -0.54 -8.05
C GLU A 551 24.86 0.20 -9.14
N VAL A 552 25.54 0.86 -10.08
CA VAL A 552 24.93 1.64 -11.15
C VAL A 552 24.33 0.71 -12.21
N GLU A 553 25.07 -0.32 -12.62
CA GLU A 553 24.59 -1.42 -13.47
C GLU A 553 23.37 -2.08 -12.82
N TRP A 554 23.51 -2.50 -11.56
CA TRP A 554 22.42 -3.17 -10.84
C TRP A 554 21.15 -2.30 -10.79
N GLU A 555 21.27 -1.03 -10.40
CA GLU A 555 20.11 -0.14 -10.27
C GLU A 555 19.49 0.18 -11.63
N ARG A 556 20.27 0.39 -12.69
CA ARG A 556 19.74 0.60 -14.04
C ARG A 556 18.87 -0.58 -14.47
N ALA A 557 19.37 -1.81 -14.26
CA ALA A 557 18.64 -3.02 -14.62
C ALA A 557 17.35 -3.19 -13.82
N ALA A 558 17.33 -2.77 -12.54
CA ALA A 558 16.15 -2.83 -11.68
C ALA A 558 15.10 -1.77 -12.04
N ARG A 559 15.57 -0.54 -12.24
CA ARG A 559 14.75 0.68 -12.27
C ARG A 559 14.21 1.03 -13.66
N GLY A 560 14.98 0.71 -14.71
CA GLY A 560 14.72 1.19 -16.06
C GLY A 560 14.88 2.70 -16.23
N ASP A 561 14.58 3.19 -17.43
CA ASP A 561 14.74 4.61 -17.78
C ASP A 561 13.69 5.53 -17.09
N GLY A 562 12.58 4.95 -16.61
CA GLY A 562 11.46 5.66 -15.98
C GLY A 562 11.64 6.04 -14.52
N GLY A 563 12.75 5.65 -13.88
CA GLY A 563 13.04 6.03 -12.49
C GLY A 563 12.17 5.31 -11.44
N ASN A 564 11.66 4.13 -11.76
CA ASN A 564 10.71 3.42 -10.88
C ASN A 564 11.26 3.20 -9.45
N VAL A 565 10.37 3.35 -8.45
CA VAL A 565 10.72 3.06 -7.05
C VAL A 565 10.95 1.56 -6.81
N TYR A 566 10.15 0.71 -7.45
CA TYR A 566 10.24 -0.76 -7.48
C TYR A 566 10.35 -1.21 -8.95
N PRO A 567 10.82 -2.43 -9.24
CA PRO A 567 11.03 -2.85 -10.64
C PRO A 567 9.78 -2.69 -11.53
N TRP A 568 8.60 -2.92 -10.95
CA TRP A 568 7.30 -2.84 -11.61
C TRP A 568 6.58 -1.48 -11.53
N GLY A 569 7.14 -0.47 -10.86
CA GLY A 569 6.50 0.85 -10.73
C GLY A 569 6.73 1.54 -9.39
N ASN A 570 5.84 2.46 -9.03
CA ASN A 570 6.06 3.39 -7.90
C ASN A 570 5.32 3.03 -6.61
N THR A 571 4.49 1.98 -6.63
CA THR A 571 3.74 1.50 -5.46
C THR A 571 4.18 0.08 -5.15
N PHE A 572 4.50 -0.16 -3.88
CA PHE A 572 4.86 -1.48 -3.41
C PHE A 572 3.69 -2.45 -3.58
N ASP A 573 3.98 -3.68 -3.96
CA ASP A 573 3.01 -4.74 -4.15
C ASP A 573 3.62 -6.04 -3.60
N PRO A 574 3.13 -6.55 -2.47
CA PRO A 574 3.69 -7.74 -1.83
C PRO A 574 3.53 -9.00 -2.69
N ASP A 575 2.69 -8.99 -3.73
CA ASP A 575 2.52 -10.12 -4.65
C ASP A 575 3.53 -10.11 -5.80
N LYS A 576 4.48 -9.17 -5.81
CA LYS A 576 5.48 -8.99 -6.87
C LYS A 576 6.91 -9.23 -6.40
N CYS A 577 7.15 -9.50 -5.13
CA CYS A 577 8.44 -9.94 -4.65
C CYS A 577 8.31 -10.77 -3.37
N ASN A 578 9.35 -11.53 -3.06
CA ASN A 578 9.48 -12.15 -1.75
C ASN A 578 10.10 -11.16 -0.76
N SER A 579 9.28 -10.56 0.09
CA SER A 579 9.72 -9.65 1.17
C SER A 579 9.14 -10.13 2.51
N ALA A 580 9.40 -9.40 3.60
CA ALA A 580 8.83 -9.71 4.91
C ALA A 580 7.29 -9.81 4.87
N GLU A 581 6.64 -8.98 4.05
CA GLU A 581 5.19 -8.95 3.85
C GLU A 581 4.62 -10.23 3.20
N SER A 582 5.46 -11.02 2.51
CA SER A 582 5.05 -12.31 1.94
C SER A 582 4.88 -13.41 3.00
N ASN A 583 5.46 -13.23 4.19
CA ASN A 583 5.48 -14.21 5.28
C ASN A 583 6.09 -15.58 4.92
N ILE A 584 6.87 -15.68 3.83
CA ILE A 584 7.54 -16.93 3.42
C ILE A 584 8.70 -17.29 4.37
N GLY A 585 9.44 -16.29 4.85
CA GLY A 585 10.52 -16.46 5.84
C GLY A 585 11.77 -17.18 5.32
N LYS A 586 11.89 -17.37 4.00
CA LYS A 586 13.06 -17.96 3.32
C LYS A 586 13.10 -17.53 1.84
N PRO A 587 14.21 -17.75 1.11
CA PRO A 587 14.26 -17.47 -0.32
C PRO A 587 13.21 -18.28 -1.09
N SER A 588 12.65 -17.70 -2.15
CA SER A 588 11.73 -18.36 -3.07
C SER A 588 12.48 -18.79 -4.34
N ARG A 589 11.89 -19.69 -5.13
CA ARG A 589 12.43 -20.01 -6.46
C ARG A 589 12.40 -18.77 -7.36
N VAL A 590 13.40 -18.62 -8.23
CA VAL A 590 13.68 -17.36 -8.97
C VAL A 590 12.64 -16.93 -10.02
N SER A 591 11.56 -17.70 -10.20
CA SER A 591 10.52 -17.45 -11.21
C SER A 591 9.11 -17.30 -10.63
N VAL A 592 8.99 -17.23 -9.30
CA VAL A 592 7.70 -17.18 -8.60
C VAL A 592 6.95 -15.87 -8.83
N TYR A 593 7.67 -14.77 -9.11
CA TYR A 593 7.10 -13.42 -9.25
C TYR A 593 7.19 -12.87 -10.68
N PRO A 594 6.46 -13.43 -11.67
CA PRO A 594 6.53 -12.98 -13.07
C PRO A 594 5.97 -11.58 -13.29
N ASN A 595 5.16 -11.07 -12.36
CA ASN A 595 4.63 -9.70 -12.41
C ASN A 595 5.55 -8.68 -11.71
N GLY A 596 6.64 -9.14 -11.09
CA GLY A 596 7.64 -8.33 -10.39
C GLY A 596 8.89 -8.05 -11.21
N VAL A 597 8.89 -8.39 -12.50
CA VAL A 597 10.04 -8.20 -13.38
C VAL A 597 10.37 -6.72 -13.57
N SER A 598 11.65 -6.42 -13.72
CA SER A 598 12.13 -5.08 -14.06
C SER A 598 11.71 -4.67 -15.48
N PRO A 599 11.85 -3.39 -15.86
CA PRO A 599 11.52 -2.93 -17.21
C PRO A 599 12.34 -3.62 -18.31
N TYR A 600 13.51 -4.15 -17.98
CA TYR A 600 14.35 -4.93 -18.88
C TYR A 600 14.16 -6.45 -18.75
N GLY A 601 13.26 -6.89 -17.86
CA GLY A 601 12.86 -8.29 -17.70
C GLY A 601 13.59 -9.05 -16.59
N CYS A 602 14.46 -8.42 -15.79
CA CYS A 602 15.14 -9.08 -14.68
C CYS A 602 14.15 -9.47 -13.59
N TYR A 603 14.21 -10.72 -13.11
CA TYR A 603 13.43 -11.21 -11.98
C TYR A 603 14.13 -10.93 -10.66
N ASP A 604 13.34 -10.87 -9.59
CA ASP A 604 13.81 -10.75 -8.21
C ASP A 604 14.81 -9.61 -8.00
N MET A 605 14.65 -8.50 -8.74
CA MET A 605 15.40 -7.27 -8.47
C MET A 605 14.87 -6.55 -7.22
N ALA A 606 13.84 -7.08 -6.58
CA ALA A 606 13.30 -6.61 -5.32
C ALA A 606 13.02 -7.84 -4.45
N GLY A 607 13.49 -7.83 -3.21
CA GLY A 607 13.32 -8.94 -2.28
C GLY A 607 14.11 -10.20 -2.66
N ASN A 608 13.63 -11.35 -2.17
CA ASN A 608 14.25 -12.67 -2.24
C ASN A 608 15.60 -12.71 -1.50
N VAL A 609 16.68 -12.17 -2.08
CA VAL A 609 17.99 -12.13 -1.43
C VAL A 609 18.71 -10.82 -1.73
N TRP A 610 19.47 -10.32 -0.76
CA TRP A 610 20.41 -9.23 -1.00
C TRP A 610 21.49 -9.69 -1.97
N GLU A 611 21.88 -8.85 -2.91
CA GLU A 611 22.84 -9.22 -3.96
C GLU A 611 24.16 -8.45 -3.85
N TRP A 612 25.27 -9.19 -3.83
CA TRP A 612 26.62 -8.62 -3.89
C TRP A 612 26.86 -7.80 -5.17
N THR A 613 27.44 -6.62 -5.01
CA THR A 613 27.93 -5.77 -6.11
C THR A 613 29.44 -5.56 -6.02
N SER A 614 30.06 -5.07 -7.09
CA SER A 614 31.49 -4.72 -7.13
C SER A 614 31.81 -3.30 -6.65
N SER A 615 30.81 -2.50 -6.27
CA SER A 615 30.99 -1.11 -5.81
C SER A 615 31.39 -1.03 -4.33
N PHE A 616 32.37 -0.17 -4.03
CA PHE A 616 32.91 0.07 -2.68
C PHE A 616 32.16 1.17 -1.94
N TYR A 617 31.88 0.97 -0.65
CA TYR A 617 31.37 2.01 0.25
C TYR A 617 32.50 2.80 0.93
N ASP A 618 33.49 2.09 1.51
CA ASP A 618 34.66 2.70 2.14
C ASP A 618 35.93 1.91 1.77
N ASN A 619 36.87 2.58 1.10
CA ASN A 619 38.14 2.02 0.68
C ASN A 619 39.05 1.61 1.86
N LYS A 620 38.80 2.11 3.08
CA LYS A 620 39.58 1.75 4.27
C LYS A 620 39.13 0.44 4.90
N GLU A 621 37.83 0.13 4.84
CA GLU A 621 37.25 -1.06 5.47
C GLU A 621 36.81 -2.14 4.48
N ASN A 622 37.04 -1.92 3.18
CA ASN A 622 36.83 -2.90 2.11
C ASN A 622 35.38 -3.44 2.04
N ARG A 623 34.39 -2.61 2.39
CA ARG A 623 32.96 -2.98 2.41
C ARG A 623 32.32 -2.77 1.04
N PHE A 624 31.50 -3.74 0.60
CA PHE A 624 30.79 -3.71 -0.68
C PHE A 624 29.31 -3.42 -0.48
N PHE A 625 28.69 -2.80 -1.49
CA PHE A 625 27.25 -2.60 -1.47
C PHE A 625 26.50 -3.89 -1.79
N LEU A 626 25.43 -4.12 -1.02
CA LEU A 626 24.36 -5.06 -1.33
C LEU A 626 23.16 -4.31 -1.90
N ARG A 627 22.44 -4.93 -2.85
CA ARG A 627 21.26 -4.36 -3.50
C ARG A 627 20.06 -5.32 -3.49
N GLY A 628 18.86 -4.77 -3.69
CA GLY A 628 17.63 -5.55 -3.91
C GLY A 628 16.76 -5.82 -2.70
N GLY A 629 17.30 -5.82 -1.49
CA GLY A 629 16.53 -6.28 -0.33
C GLY A 629 16.47 -7.79 -0.26
N SER A 630 15.70 -8.33 0.68
CA SER A 630 15.67 -9.76 1.00
C SER A 630 14.26 -10.17 1.43
N PHE A 631 13.99 -11.48 1.50
CA PHE A 631 12.74 -12.04 2.05
C PHE A 631 12.45 -11.63 3.50
N ASP A 632 13.46 -11.21 4.27
CA ASP A 632 13.32 -10.75 5.66
C ASP A 632 13.21 -9.22 5.80
N GLY A 633 13.39 -8.48 4.69
CA GLY A 633 13.28 -7.04 4.65
C GLY A 633 11.87 -6.60 4.29
N GLY A 634 11.35 -5.59 5.00
CA GLY A 634 10.10 -4.92 4.61
C GLY A 634 10.24 -4.12 3.30
N SER A 635 9.12 -3.62 2.79
CA SER A 635 8.99 -2.95 1.49
C SER A 635 10.06 -1.89 1.19
N ASP A 636 10.53 -1.17 2.21
CA ASP A 636 11.52 -0.10 2.06
C ASP A 636 12.89 -0.60 1.60
N TYR A 637 13.24 -1.84 1.94
CA TYR A 637 14.47 -2.51 1.52
C TYR A 637 14.36 -3.12 0.13
N CYS A 638 13.13 -3.30 -0.39
CA CYS A 638 12.86 -3.85 -1.72
C CYS A 638 12.84 -2.79 -2.84
N ARG A 639 13.11 -1.52 -2.52
CA ARG A 639 13.16 -0.45 -3.52
C ARG A 639 14.36 -0.62 -4.44
N CYS A 640 14.22 -0.24 -5.71
CA CYS A 640 15.31 -0.26 -6.70
C CYS A 640 16.55 0.50 -6.23
N ALA A 641 16.38 1.56 -5.42
CA ALA A 641 17.46 2.40 -4.88
C ALA A 641 18.01 1.91 -3.52
N ALA A 642 17.39 0.89 -2.91
CA ALA A 642 17.81 0.41 -1.59
C ALA A 642 19.21 -0.22 -1.65
N ARG A 643 20.06 0.18 -0.70
CA ARG A 643 21.43 -0.33 -0.53
C ARG A 643 21.72 -0.64 0.92
N SER A 644 22.56 -1.64 1.13
CA SER A 644 23.17 -1.95 2.42
C SER A 644 24.68 -1.99 2.27
N ASN A 645 25.40 -1.52 3.28
CA ASN A 645 26.86 -1.40 3.33
C ASN A 645 27.44 -1.90 4.66
N TYR A 646 26.65 -2.66 5.43
CA TYR A 646 27.02 -3.13 6.77
C TYR A 646 27.94 -4.36 6.74
N TYR A 647 28.09 -5.01 5.58
CA TYR A 647 28.73 -6.33 5.49
C TYR A 647 30.14 -6.24 4.89
N ASP A 648 31.09 -6.88 5.56
CA ASP A 648 32.44 -7.11 5.05
C ASP A 648 32.43 -8.21 3.96
N PRO A 649 33.45 -8.27 3.08
CA PRO A 649 33.43 -9.18 1.93
C PRO A 649 33.50 -10.66 2.31
N GLY A 650 33.88 -10.99 3.55
CA GLY A 650 33.88 -12.34 4.08
C GLY A 650 32.57 -12.76 4.74
N ASN A 651 31.60 -11.84 4.91
CA ASN A 651 30.32 -12.16 5.52
C ASN A 651 29.46 -13.08 4.65
N ARG A 652 28.78 -14.00 5.31
CA ARG A 652 27.94 -15.04 4.70
C ARG A 652 26.66 -15.10 5.52
N SER A 653 25.51 -14.90 4.86
CA SER A 653 24.21 -14.91 5.54
C SER A 653 23.15 -15.60 4.69
N PHE A 654 22.13 -16.14 5.34
CA PHE A 654 21.06 -16.93 4.73
C PHE A 654 20.13 -16.09 3.82
N PHE A 655 20.29 -14.77 3.82
CA PHE A 655 19.58 -13.83 2.96
C PHE A 655 20.48 -13.11 1.94
N ILE A 656 21.77 -13.46 1.83
CA ILE A 656 22.71 -12.84 0.90
C ILE A 656 23.10 -13.82 -0.20
N GLY A 657 22.84 -13.43 -1.44
CA GLY A 657 23.24 -14.11 -2.68
C GLY A 657 23.88 -13.12 -3.66
N PHE A 658 23.75 -13.40 -4.96
CA PHE A 658 24.29 -12.52 -6.02
C PHE A 658 23.72 -12.87 -7.40
N ARG A 659 23.95 -11.95 -8.36
CA ARG A 659 23.82 -12.21 -9.80
C ARG A 659 25.05 -11.71 -10.54
N CYS A 660 25.21 -12.13 -11.79
CA CYS A 660 26.32 -11.70 -12.64
C CYS A 660 25.86 -10.77 -13.76
N VAL A 661 26.81 -9.95 -14.23
CA VAL A 661 26.73 -9.28 -15.52
C VAL A 661 27.88 -9.75 -16.40
N ARG A 662 27.77 -9.55 -17.72
CA ARG A 662 28.88 -9.73 -18.65
C ARG A 662 28.97 -8.62 -19.68
N ILE A 663 30.20 -8.34 -20.08
CA ILE A 663 30.54 -7.34 -21.09
C ILE A 663 31.40 -8.02 -22.16
N LYS A 664 31.22 -7.64 -23.42
CA LYS A 664 32.01 -8.15 -24.54
C LYS A 664 33.46 -7.66 -24.41
N ARG A 665 34.44 -8.56 -24.61
CA ARG A 665 35.88 -8.23 -24.55
C ARG A 665 36.32 -7.33 -25.70
#